data_AF-A0A7C5YE41-F1
#
_entry.id   AF-A0A7C5YE41-F1
#
_cell.length_a   1.000
_cell.length_b   1.000
_cell.length_c   1.000
_cell.angle_alpha   90.00
_cell.angle_beta   90.00
_cell.angle_gamma   90.00
#
_symmetry.space_group_name_H-M   'P 1'
#
loop_
_entity.id
_entity.type
_entity.pdbx_description
1 polymer ?
#
loop_
_entity_poly.entity_id
_entity_poly.type
_entity_poly.pdbx_seq_one_letter_code
_entity_poly.pdbx_strand_id
1 'polypeptide(L)'
;MAALLCPECGNDVRQGAKFCDKCGFPLGQKFADLTFGRSHSCDIRFESTKISRRHARAVLIDGVWYLRDEGSTNGTFINEQKLIPNQWHKIQFGSIVRLANVPLKLLPEGWQRVDTGEWVWRQKIGPPQSMAQPSLRFSSQTLSHPGKVSCPHCQTQLPESLLLAFCPACGFSLRWLEVDDRQTLQVNPRRQQTLKLNLPVKGLGKEPLEVTVRSLAPERLKFEVDGSETNMTTLQVRAGEVLSLTLLPNLPPDAEQPYDCPLLIRSIFAPSKSQPERPQWQPSELEEEREITVRLEPVFVKLKCQPPLLLFSERRREQELKLVNLSPISVSGTIVCPKELDVQPSQWQLMPNESLTLKVSARRSWQEGKELALEVQPEDGDTVECYAFWLGQEQETSLVPNVIVGIDFGTSKSAIAFKRHDGDDVELLKVQGEETVPSILLFLPDRREPLIGPGARARLGDPTALPVQGIKLLLRTNLQVEWRGRIWTPQQLAQRFLQFLKRQVDENFGDDNVCVKQFELSLPVLEDERGYEEQRKISLQAAKEAGMNWVRAWWEPVCAAIWVLYRWNDYAPKLPLPKSGDWILVLDWGAGTLDAAVLIYERNHPPFFQLPPFLGVGLERGGDFLDWELTCEFLERAGLTDMLQEAKDLGWKRFRWKGSLALRQLAEAIRQGKESVSQALQPMQYTIGNARRWLTDPVFTNLNTNFPLVTTLSLDKVAKQVLEELKTHLDAHLGSDGWSEIDYAFVVGGSGQMEIVGNIVGEWIGKMDRVVQLRGRDAILAVAFGAAVLSDVQIEAMPFSLTLRVGEEVLTLLRTGDSITRPIERLFQVPLGGLNAELIANFGEHAIPIASFKAPRGLISKIRMTLYITDDRYLEWRWIDEATKDTVYDERLIALP
;
A
#
# COMPACT_ATOMS: atom_id res chain seq x y z
N MET A 1 17.27 -37.70 0.41
CA MET A 1 17.87 -36.99 -0.74
C MET A 1 19.27 -36.58 -0.36
N ALA A 2 20.26 -36.70 -1.25
CA ALA A 2 21.64 -36.29 -0.96
C ALA A 2 21.71 -34.75 -0.79
N ALA A 3 22.44 -34.28 0.21
CA ALA A 3 22.67 -32.85 0.42
C ALA A 3 23.39 -32.25 -0.81
N LEU A 4 22.88 -31.13 -1.34
CA LEU A 4 23.58 -30.35 -2.36
C LEU A 4 24.74 -29.64 -1.68
N LEU A 5 25.96 -29.83 -2.14
CA LEU A 5 27.15 -29.16 -1.60
C LEU A 5 27.53 -27.97 -2.50
N CYS A 6 27.97 -26.88 -1.89
CA CYS A 6 28.49 -25.73 -2.61
C CYS A 6 29.78 -26.12 -3.34
N PRO A 7 29.88 -25.90 -4.66
CA PRO A 7 31.07 -26.28 -5.43
C PRO A 7 32.30 -25.43 -5.12
N GLU A 8 32.15 -24.29 -4.43
CA GLU A 8 33.27 -23.41 -4.06
C GLU A 8 33.81 -23.71 -2.64
N CYS A 9 32.94 -23.89 -1.65
CA CYS A 9 33.38 -24.04 -0.24
C CYS A 9 32.96 -25.36 0.42
N GLY A 10 32.24 -26.23 -0.29
CA GLY A 10 31.79 -27.53 0.22
C GLY A 10 30.72 -27.45 1.31
N ASN A 11 30.13 -26.29 1.56
CA ASN A 11 29.05 -26.13 2.54
C ASN A 11 27.75 -26.77 2.06
N ASP A 12 26.93 -27.28 2.97
CA ASP A 12 25.57 -27.69 2.63
C ASP A 12 24.79 -26.49 2.06
N VAL A 13 24.08 -26.76 0.97
CA VAL A 13 23.29 -25.79 0.24
C VAL A 13 21.83 -26.16 0.42
N ARG A 14 21.05 -25.22 0.95
CA ARG A 14 19.60 -25.38 1.07
C ARG A 14 19.00 -25.57 -0.33
N GLN A 15 18.06 -26.50 -0.46
CA GLN A 15 17.43 -26.79 -1.74
C GLN A 15 16.75 -25.52 -2.28
N GLY A 16 17.17 -25.07 -3.47
CA GLY A 16 16.67 -23.83 -4.09
C GLY A 16 17.46 -22.55 -3.77
N ALA A 17 18.53 -22.62 -2.96
CA ALA A 17 19.39 -21.46 -2.70
C ALA A 17 20.10 -20.99 -3.99
N LYS A 18 20.05 -19.69 -4.27
CA LYS A 18 20.71 -19.06 -5.43
C LYS A 18 22.17 -18.69 -5.18
N PHE A 19 22.56 -18.59 -3.91
CA PHE A 19 23.94 -18.32 -3.49
C PHE A 19 24.28 -19.20 -2.29
N CYS A 20 25.55 -19.54 -2.11
CA CYS A 20 25.99 -20.26 -0.94
C CYS A 20 25.99 -19.36 0.30
N ASP A 21 25.25 -19.73 1.34
CA ASP A 21 25.14 -19.01 2.62
C ASP A 21 26.50 -18.74 3.29
N LYS A 22 27.53 -19.54 2.99
CA LYS A 22 28.86 -19.42 3.59
C LYS A 22 29.82 -18.53 2.80
N CYS A 23 29.91 -18.69 1.48
CA CYS A 23 30.92 -18.03 0.66
C CYS A 23 30.36 -17.11 -0.43
N GLY A 24 29.03 -17.00 -0.54
CA GLY A 24 28.35 -16.18 -1.53
C GLY A 24 28.44 -16.68 -2.97
N PHE A 25 28.96 -17.90 -3.21
CA PHE A 25 29.07 -18.44 -4.57
C PHE A 25 27.70 -18.56 -5.23
N PRO A 26 27.48 -18.02 -6.44
CA PRO A 26 26.23 -18.22 -7.16
C PRO A 26 26.03 -19.70 -7.51
N LEU A 27 24.83 -20.24 -7.27
CA LEU A 27 24.50 -21.66 -7.41
C LEU A 27 23.56 -21.86 -8.60
N GLY A 28 23.81 -22.90 -9.41
CA GLY A 28 23.03 -23.20 -10.61
C GLY A 28 23.82 -24.00 -11.64
N GLN A 29 23.28 -24.18 -12.86
CA GLN A 29 24.04 -24.84 -13.92
C GLN A 29 25.11 -23.88 -14.42
N LYS A 30 26.37 -24.31 -14.28
CA LYS A 30 27.52 -23.50 -14.65
C LYS A 30 27.89 -23.72 -16.12
N PHE A 31 27.90 -22.64 -16.89
CA PHE A 31 28.20 -22.63 -18.32
C PHE A 31 29.61 -22.09 -18.63
N ALA A 32 30.20 -21.28 -17.74
CA ALA A 32 31.59 -20.82 -17.85
C ALA A 32 32.21 -20.48 -16.48
N ASP A 33 33.54 -20.58 -16.40
CA ASP A 33 34.39 -20.08 -15.30
C ASP A 33 35.66 -19.50 -15.91
N LEU A 34 35.94 -18.23 -15.68
CA LEU A 34 37.06 -17.54 -16.29
C LEU A 34 37.83 -16.79 -15.23
N THR A 35 39.14 -16.96 -15.21
CA THR A 35 40.05 -16.22 -14.35
C THR A 35 40.83 -15.18 -15.16
N PHE A 36 40.92 -13.97 -14.61
CA PHE A 36 41.60 -12.83 -15.21
C PHE A 36 42.85 -12.51 -14.39
N GLY A 37 44.00 -12.30 -15.03
CA GLY A 37 45.21 -11.93 -14.32
C GLY A 37 46.44 -11.84 -15.21
N ARG A 38 47.60 -11.51 -14.65
CA ARG A 38 48.87 -11.51 -15.40
C ARG A 38 49.60 -12.86 -15.41
N SER A 39 49.17 -13.79 -14.56
CA SER A 39 49.76 -15.14 -14.47
C SER A 39 49.46 -15.96 -15.72
N HIS A 40 50.35 -16.90 -16.05
CA HIS A 40 50.12 -17.92 -17.09
C HIS A 40 49.02 -18.91 -16.71
N SER A 41 48.63 -18.95 -15.44
CA SER A 41 47.58 -19.82 -14.91
C SER A 41 46.17 -19.24 -15.06
N CYS A 42 46.02 -18.04 -15.61
CA CYS A 42 44.72 -17.41 -15.82
C CYS A 42 44.19 -17.68 -17.23
N ASP A 43 42.88 -17.89 -17.35
CA ASP A 43 42.21 -18.12 -18.64
C ASP A 43 42.34 -16.91 -19.56
N ILE A 44 42.27 -15.71 -18.97
CA ILE A 44 42.43 -14.44 -19.67
C ILE A 44 43.63 -13.72 -19.09
N ARG A 45 44.71 -13.71 -19.86
CA ARG A 45 46.01 -13.18 -19.45
C ARG A 45 46.24 -11.76 -19.97
N PHE A 46 46.76 -10.90 -19.09
CA PHE A 46 47.21 -9.56 -19.44
C PHE A 46 48.68 -9.34 -19.13
N GLU A 47 49.39 -8.59 -19.98
CA GLU A 47 50.82 -8.29 -19.79
C GLU A 47 51.07 -7.11 -18.83
N SER A 48 50.02 -6.39 -18.44
CA SER A 48 50.12 -5.23 -17.54
C SER A 48 50.67 -5.62 -16.17
N THR A 49 51.75 -4.95 -15.74
CA THR A 49 52.31 -5.08 -14.39
C THR A 49 51.36 -4.58 -13.29
N LYS A 50 50.36 -3.76 -13.65
CA LYS A 50 49.31 -3.26 -12.73
C LYS A 50 48.20 -4.29 -12.47
N ILE A 51 48.11 -5.36 -13.25
CA ILE A 51 47.15 -6.43 -13.02
C ILE A 51 47.77 -7.48 -12.10
N SER A 52 47.10 -7.81 -10.98
CA SER A 52 47.50 -8.91 -10.09
C SER A 52 47.65 -10.25 -10.82
N ARG A 53 48.48 -11.15 -10.26
CA ARG A 53 48.73 -12.50 -10.83
C ARG A 53 47.42 -13.24 -11.09
N ARG A 54 46.52 -13.19 -10.12
CA ARG A 54 45.09 -13.56 -10.20
C ARG A 54 44.32 -12.34 -9.70
N HIS A 55 43.54 -11.73 -10.58
CA HIS A 55 42.96 -10.40 -10.37
C HIS A 55 41.47 -10.48 -10.12
N ALA A 56 40.75 -11.18 -10.99
CA ALA A 56 39.31 -11.37 -10.88
C ALA A 56 38.92 -12.74 -11.43
N ARG A 57 37.71 -13.18 -11.11
CA ARG A 57 37.10 -14.40 -11.63
C ARG A 57 35.66 -14.12 -12.04
N ALA A 58 35.25 -14.57 -13.21
CA ALA A 58 33.89 -14.48 -13.70
C ALA A 58 33.28 -15.85 -13.96
N VAL A 59 32.04 -16.07 -13.53
CA VAL A 59 31.29 -17.30 -13.78
C VAL A 59 29.99 -16.99 -14.50
N LEU A 60 29.60 -17.87 -15.43
CA LEU A 60 28.31 -17.82 -16.11
C LEU A 60 27.42 -18.93 -15.56
N ILE A 61 26.34 -18.57 -14.87
CA ILE A 61 25.42 -19.51 -14.22
C ILE A 61 24.00 -19.17 -14.65
N ASP A 62 23.29 -20.15 -15.20
CA ASP A 62 21.92 -20.00 -15.71
C ASP A 62 21.75 -18.78 -16.66
N GLY A 63 22.76 -18.53 -17.50
CA GLY A 63 22.77 -17.43 -18.46
C GLY A 63 23.12 -16.05 -17.89
N VAL A 64 23.48 -15.96 -16.61
CA VAL A 64 23.88 -14.72 -15.92
C VAL A 64 25.36 -14.72 -15.57
N TRP A 65 26.08 -13.65 -15.92
CA TRP A 65 27.47 -13.46 -15.53
C TRP A 65 27.59 -12.87 -14.13
N TYR A 66 28.50 -13.43 -13.34
CA TYR A 66 28.92 -12.93 -12.04
C TYR A 66 30.43 -12.71 -12.05
N LEU A 67 30.91 -11.64 -11.43
CA LEU A 67 32.32 -11.24 -11.35
C LEU A 67 32.71 -11.02 -9.90
N ARG A 68 33.87 -11.54 -9.52
CA ARG A 68 34.46 -11.37 -8.20
C ARG A 68 35.90 -10.87 -8.35
N ASP A 69 36.25 -9.84 -7.57
CA ASP A 69 37.65 -9.43 -7.41
C ASP A 69 38.35 -10.40 -6.45
N GLU A 70 39.50 -10.94 -6.83
CA GLU A 70 40.23 -11.98 -6.09
C GLU A 70 41.25 -11.37 -5.10
N GLY A 71 40.99 -10.18 -4.58
CA GLY A 71 41.91 -9.45 -3.70
C GLY A 71 43.00 -8.73 -4.50
N SER A 72 42.64 -8.12 -5.62
CA SER A 72 43.60 -7.46 -6.49
C SER A 72 44.17 -6.18 -5.87
N THR A 73 45.42 -5.84 -6.18
CA THR A 73 46.11 -4.69 -5.57
C THR A 73 45.50 -3.36 -6.03
N ASN A 74 45.09 -3.28 -7.30
CA ASN A 74 44.60 -2.05 -7.92
C ASN A 74 43.08 -2.04 -8.12
N GLY A 75 42.39 -3.11 -7.71
CA GLY A 75 40.93 -3.22 -7.77
C GLY A 75 40.36 -3.55 -9.15
N THR A 76 39.19 -4.16 -9.11
CA THR A 76 38.26 -4.35 -10.23
C THR A 76 37.12 -3.35 -10.13
N PHE A 77 36.67 -2.81 -11.26
CA PHE A 77 35.60 -1.82 -11.33
C PHE A 77 34.55 -2.24 -12.36
N ILE A 78 33.28 -1.96 -12.11
CA ILE A 78 32.18 -2.10 -13.08
C ILE A 78 31.57 -0.71 -13.27
N ASN A 79 31.54 -0.20 -14.50
CA ASN A 79 31.03 1.12 -14.84
C ASN A 79 31.59 2.22 -13.90
N GLU A 80 32.91 2.19 -13.68
CA GLU A 80 33.68 3.06 -12.77
C GLU A 80 33.45 2.88 -11.25
N GLN A 81 32.52 2.01 -10.83
CA GLN A 81 32.35 1.66 -9.41
C GLN A 81 33.31 0.53 -9.01
N LYS A 82 34.14 0.74 -7.97
CA LYS A 82 35.08 -0.27 -7.46
C LYS A 82 34.33 -1.39 -6.74
N LEU A 83 34.69 -2.64 -7.03
CA LEU A 83 34.12 -3.82 -6.36
C LEU A 83 34.73 -4.03 -4.98
N ILE A 84 33.93 -4.61 -4.08
CA ILE A 84 34.40 -5.10 -2.80
C ILE A 84 35.16 -6.41 -3.07
N PRO A 85 36.43 -6.53 -2.64
CA PRO A 85 37.19 -7.76 -2.84
C PRO A 85 36.49 -8.98 -2.23
N ASN A 86 36.62 -10.13 -2.90
CA ASN A 86 36.09 -11.43 -2.50
C ASN A 86 34.56 -11.59 -2.48
N GLN A 87 33.81 -10.65 -3.06
CA GLN A 87 32.36 -10.76 -3.22
C GLN A 87 31.95 -10.97 -4.69
N TRP A 88 30.91 -11.76 -4.92
CA TRP A 88 30.36 -12.02 -6.25
C TRP A 88 29.34 -10.94 -6.63
N HIS A 89 29.59 -10.23 -7.73
CA HIS A 89 28.73 -9.18 -8.26
C HIS A 89 28.12 -9.62 -9.59
N LYS A 90 26.81 -9.46 -9.75
CA LYS A 90 26.15 -9.73 -11.04
C LYS A 90 26.52 -8.66 -12.06
N ILE A 91 26.82 -9.07 -13.29
CA ILE A 91 27.20 -8.15 -14.38
C ILE A 91 26.30 -8.36 -15.60
N GLN A 92 25.94 -7.27 -16.27
CA GLN A 92 25.08 -7.30 -17.45
C GLN A 92 25.90 -7.16 -18.74
N PHE A 93 25.38 -7.69 -19.85
CA PHE A 93 25.93 -7.39 -21.18
C PHE A 93 25.90 -5.87 -21.44
N GLY A 94 26.97 -5.37 -22.02
CA GLY A 94 27.23 -3.94 -22.23
C GLY A 94 28.07 -3.28 -21.13
N SER A 95 28.21 -3.90 -19.95
CA SER A 95 28.97 -3.33 -18.83
C SER A 95 30.44 -3.17 -19.18
N ILE A 96 31.04 -2.05 -18.76
CA ILE A 96 32.49 -1.82 -18.84
C ILE A 96 33.11 -2.29 -17.52
N VAL A 97 33.95 -3.31 -17.58
CA VAL A 97 34.69 -3.86 -16.45
C VAL A 97 36.15 -3.45 -16.57
N ARG A 98 36.66 -2.68 -15.62
CA ARG A 98 38.05 -2.23 -15.61
C ARG A 98 38.86 -3.01 -14.58
N LEU A 99 39.86 -3.75 -15.04
CA LEU A 99 40.82 -4.48 -14.21
C LEU A 99 42.10 -3.64 -14.09
N ALA A 100 42.31 -2.99 -12.95
CA ALA A 100 43.32 -1.93 -12.80
C ALA A 100 43.23 -0.88 -13.92
N ASN A 101 44.12 -0.96 -14.92
CA ASN A 101 44.20 -0.04 -16.05
C ASN A 101 43.68 -0.63 -17.38
N VAL A 102 43.11 -1.85 -17.38
CA VAL A 102 42.62 -2.50 -18.60
C VAL A 102 41.09 -2.47 -18.62
N PRO A 103 40.46 -1.70 -19.52
CA PRO A 103 39.01 -1.67 -19.67
C PRO A 103 38.54 -2.79 -20.61
N LEU A 104 37.60 -3.60 -20.13
CA LEU A 104 36.93 -4.66 -20.86
C LEU A 104 35.45 -4.32 -20.98
N LYS A 105 34.81 -4.79 -22.04
CA LYS A 105 33.35 -4.76 -22.21
C LYS A 105 32.85 -6.19 -22.31
N LEU A 106 31.83 -6.50 -21.52
CA LEU A 106 31.12 -7.77 -21.63
C LEU A 106 30.09 -7.67 -22.75
N LEU A 107 30.21 -8.48 -23.79
CA LEU A 107 29.27 -8.57 -24.91
C LEU A 107 28.69 -9.99 -24.99
N PRO A 108 27.56 -10.21 -25.70
CA PRO A 108 26.98 -11.54 -25.88
C PRO A 108 27.98 -12.58 -26.42
N GLU A 109 28.94 -12.15 -27.24
CA GLU A 109 29.95 -13.01 -27.87
C GLU A 109 31.18 -13.27 -26.96
N GLY A 110 31.31 -12.55 -25.84
CA GLY A 110 32.41 -12.71 -24.89
C GLY A 110 32.98 -11.39 -24.35
N TRP A 111 34.26 -11.39 -24.01
CA TRP A 111 34.97 -10.27 -23.40
C TRP A 111 35.88 -9.58 -24.42
N GLN A 112 35.71 -8.27 -24.57
CA GLN A 112 36.46 -7.46 -25.52
C GLN A 112 37.14 -6.29 -24.81
N ARG A 113 38.35 -5.91 -25.22
CA ARG A 113 39.01 -4.69 -24.77
C ARG A 113 38.33 -3.46 -25.35
N VAL A 114 38.05 -2.48 -24.50
CA VAL A 114 37.43 -1.21 -24.93
C VAL A 114 38.43 -0.35 -25.69
N ASP A 115 39.69 -0.36 -25.26
CA ASP A 115 40.75 0.50 -25.79
C ASP A 115 41.31 0.01 -27.14
N THR A 116 41.42 -1.30 -27.35
CA THR A 116 41.96 -1.88 -28.60
C THR A 116 40.89 -2.51 -29.50
N GLY A 117 39.69 -2.79 -28.98
CA GLY A 117 38.67 -3.57 -29.68
C GLY A 117 39.03 -5.06 -29.84
N GLU A 118 40.13 -5.52 -29.25
CA GLU A 118 40.56 -6.92 -29.34
C GLU A 118 39.74 -7.82 -28.42
N TRP A 119 39.41 -9.01 -28.89
CA TRP A 119 38.70 -9.99 -28.08
C TRP A 119 39.69 -10.75 -27.19
N VAL A 120 39.52 -10.63 -25.88
CA VAL A 120 40.36 -11.34 -24.90
C VAL A 120 39.80 -12.72 -24.59
N TRP A 121 38.50 -12.91 -24.84
CA TRP A 121 37.86 -14.21 -24.80
C TRP A 121 36.59 -14.19 -25.63
N ARG A 122 36.39 -15.20 -26.47
CA ARG A 122 35.14 -15.42 -27.20
C ARG A 122 34.54 -16.76 -26.81
N GLN A 123 33.21 -16.80 -26.69
CA GLN A 123 32.51 -18.05 -26.49
C GLN A 123 32.66 -18.93 -27.74
N LYS A 124 33.25 -20.13 -27.60
CA LYS A 124 33.57 -21.03 -28.74
C LYS A 124 32.36 -21.79 -29.33
N ILE A 125 31.19 -21.68 -28.70
CA ILE A 125 29.92 -22.31 -29.13
C ILE A 125 28.83 -21.30 -28.78
N GLY A 126 28.05 -20.83 -29.76
CA GLY A 126 26.90 -19.97 -29.50
C GLY A 126 25.90 -20.65 -28.55
N PRO A 127 24.99 -19.90 -27.90
CA PRO A 127 23.81 -20.55 -27.31
C PRO A 127 23.15 -21.42 -28.38
N PRO A 128 22.57 -22.59 -28.04
CA PRO A 128 22.03 -23.51 -29.05
C PRO A 128 21.11 -22.75 -30.01
N GLN A 129 21.47 -22.71 -31.29
CA GLN A 129 20.58 -22.27 -32.36
C GLN A 129 19.53 -23.37 -32.59
N SER A 130 18.46 -23.33 -31.79
CA SER A 130 17.10 -23.78 -32.13
C SER A 130 16.13 -23.19 -31.09
N MET A 131 15.22 -22.23 -31.32
CA MET A 131 14.79 -21.49 -32.51
C MET A 131 14.77 -22.28 -33.83
N ALA A 132 14.15 -23.46 -33.78
CA ALA A 132 13.35 -24.03 -34.86
C ALA A 132 12.51 -25.15 -34.21
N GLN A 133 11.20 -25.15 -34.45
CA GLN A 133 10.31 -26.22 -34.02
C GLN A 133 10.87 -27.59 -34.47
N PRO A 134 10.97 -28.60 -33.59
CA PRO A 134 11.03 -29.98 -34.04
C PRO A 134 9.61 -30.55 -34.06
N SER A 135 9.05 -30.60 -35.26
CA SER A 135 8.02 -31.57 -35.60
C SER A 135 8.65 -32.96 -35.64
N LEU A 136 8.33 -33.84 -34.68
CA LEU A 136 8.52 -35.28 -34.85
C LEU A 136 7.35 -36.05 -34.23
N ARG A 137 6.65 -36.78 -35.10
CA ARG A 137 5.60 -37.75 -34.77
C ARG A 137 6.23 -39.06 -34.26
N PHE A 138 5.61 -39.56 -33.19
CA PHE A 138 5.45 -40.93 -32.69
C PHE A 138 6.44 -42.06 -33.07
N SER A 139 6.93 -42.75 -32.03
CA SER A 139 6.57 -44.17 -31.84
C SER A 139 6.58 -44.57 -30.36
N SER A 140 5.58 -45.38 -30.01
CA SER A 140 5.20 -45.96 -28.74
C SER A 140 6.29 -46.74 -28.00
N GLN A 141 6.40 -46.59 -26.68
CA GLN A 141 5.93 -47.60 -25.72
C GLN A 141 6.04 -47.11 -24.26
N THR A 142 5.00 -47.47 -23.53
CA THR A 142 4.56 -47.16 -22.17
C THR A 142 5.54 -47.52 -21.06
N LEU A 143 5.83 -46.57 -20.18
CA LEU A 143 5.90 -46.78 -18.73
C LEU A 143 5.16 -45.63 -18.03
N SER A 144 4.18 -46.02 -17.22
CA SER A 144 3.15 -45.21 -16.56
C SER A 144 3.70 -44.13 -15.62
N HIS A 145 3.25 -42.88 -15.80
CA HIS A 145 3.30 -41.81 -14.81
C HIS A 145 2.01 -41.79 -13.97
N PRO A 146 2.06 -41.53 -12.66
CA PRO A 146 1.01 -40.82 -11.97
C PRO A 146 1.20 -39.30 -12.15
N GLY A 147 0.12 -38.61 -12.55
CA GLY A 147 -0.16 -37.18 -12.31
C GLY A 147 0.80 -36.09 -12.83
N LYS A 148 0.52 -35.50 -14.01
CA LYS A 148 1.10 -34.20 -14.42
C LYS A 148 0.02 -33.13 -14.34
N VAL A 149 0.11 -32.21 -13.37
CA VAL A 149 -0.81 -31.07 -13.25
C VAL A 149 -0.36 -29.95 -14.19
N SER A 150 -1.27 -29.44 -15.00
CA SER A 150 -1.00 -28.32 -15.93
C SER A 150 -1.66 -27.05 -15.40
N CYS A 151 -0.97 -25.91 -15.50
CA CYS A 151 -1.57 -24.63 -15.14
C CYS A 151 -2.82 -24.38 -16.00
N PRO A 152 -4.01 -24.14 -15.42
CA PRO A 152 -5.25 -23.99 -16.19
C PRO A 152 -5.25 -22.74 -17.06
N HIS A 153 -4.40 -21.75 -16.77
CA HIS A 153 -4.34 -20.49 -17.52
C HIS A 153 -3.38 -20.52 -18.71
N CYS A 154 -2.18 -21.11 -18.56
CA CYS A 154 -1.16 -21.08 -19.61
C CYS A 154 -0.68 -22.46 -20.06
N GLN A 155 -1.29 -23.52 -19.52
CA GLN A 155 -0.99 -24.94 -19.78
C GLN A 155 0.46 -25.36 -19.54
N THR A 156 1.25 -24.53 -18.86
CA THR A 156 2.61 -24.90 -18.43
C THR A 156 2.52 -26.03 -17.41
N GLN A 157 3.32 -27.09 -17.62
CA GLN A 157 3.37 -28.22 -16.70
C GLN A 157 3.96 -27.79 -15.35
N LEU A 158 3.24 -28.07 -14.28
CA LEU A 158 3.61 -27.73 -12.92
C LEU A 158 4.20 -28.98 -12.24
N PRO A 159 5.31 -28.86 -11.49
CA PRO A 159 5.85 -29.99 -10.73
C PRO A 159 4.89 -30.35 -9.58
N GLU A 160 4.58 -31.64 -9.41
CA GLU A 160 3.65 -32.17 -8.38
C GLU A 160 4.07 -31.80 -6.93
N SER A 161 5.33 -31.46 -6.71
CA SER A 161 5.90 -31.23 -5.37
C SER A 161 6.02 -29.75 -4.96
N LEU A 162 5.34 -28.84 -5.66
CA LEU A 162 5.46 -27.39 -5.45
C LEU A 162 4.12 -26.77 -5.05
N LEU A 163 3.99 -26.45 -3.76
CA LEU A 163 2.97 -25.51 -3.24
C LEU A 163 3.29 -24.10 -3.73
N LEU A 164 3.01 -23.85 -5.00
CA LEU A 164 3.13 -22.53 -5.60
C LEU A 164 1.80 -21.79 -5.41
N ALA A 165 1.84 -20.61 -4.79
CA ALA A 165 0.66 -19.74 -4.74
C ALA A 165 0.29 -19.21 -6.13
N PHE A 166 1.26 -19.15 -7.06
CA PHE A 166 1.08 -18.64 -8.42
C PHE A 166 1.89 -19.45 -9.43
N CYS A 167 1.39 -19.59 -10.66
CA CYS A 167 2.08 -20.23 -11.76
C CYS A 167 3.32 -19.40 -12.16
N PRO A 168 4.52 -19.96 -12.15
CA PRO A 168 5.76 -19.21 -12.41
C PRO A 168 5.88 -18.72 -13.86
N ALA A 169 5.09 -19.27 -14.78
CA ALA A 169 5.10 -18.88 -16.19
C ALA A 169 4.13 -17.74 -16.53
N CYS A 170 3.03 -17.59 -15.79
CA CYS A 170 1.97 -16.62 -16.13
C CYS A 170 1.43 -15.81 -14.95
N GLY A 171 1.85 -16.13 -13.72
CA GLY A 171 1.38 -15.47 -12.50
C GLY A 171 -0.04 -15.83 -12.07
N PHE A 172 -0.69 -16.82 -12.70
CA PHE A 172 -2.04 -17.26 -12.33
C PHE A 172 -2.06 -17.85 -10.92
N SER A 173 -2.99 -17.42 -10.06
CA SER A 173 -3.14 -17.96 -8.71
C SER A 173 -3.50 -19.44 -8.78
N LEU A 174 -2.64 -20.30 -8.27
CA LEU A 174 -2.85 -21.76 -8.22
C LEU A 174 -3.62 -22.19 -6.96
N ARG A 175 -4.10 -21.23 -6.15
CA ARG A 175 -4.91 -21.47 -4.94
C ARG A 175 -6.28 -22.13 -5.19
N TRP A 176 -6.61 -22.48 -6.43
CA TRP A 176 -7.86 -23.14 -6.85
C TRP A 176 -7.65 -24.58 -7.37
N LEU A 177 -6.58 -25.26 -6.94
CA LEU A 177 -6.52 -26.72 -7.10
C LEU A 177 -7.24 -27.35 -5.90
N GLU A 178 -8.51 -27.68 -6.13
CA GLU A 178 -9.38 -28.45 -5.25
C GLU A 178 -8.65 -29.63 -4.61
N VAL A 179 -8.71 -29.73 -3.28
CA VAL A 179 -8.63 -31.03 -2.62
C VAL A 179 -10.04 -31.60 -2.65
N ASP A 180 -10.29 -32.50 -3.60
CA ASP A 180 -11.59 -33.12 -3.83
C ASP A 180 -11.81 -34.24 -2.77
N ASP A 181 -12.03 -33.86 -1.50
CA ASP A 181 -12.37 -34.83 -0.44
C ASP A 181 -13.89 -35.11 -0.46
N ARG A 182 -14.30 -35.92 -1.44
CA ARG A 182 -15.68 -36.40 -1.57
C ARG A 182 -15.93 -37.59 -0.65
N GLN A 183 -16.94 -37.49 0.21
CA GLN A 183 -17.42 -38.60 1.01
C GLN A 183 -18.82 -39.01 0.54
N THR A 184 -19.03 -40.32 0.41
CA THR A 184 -20.30 -40.88 -0.05
C THR A 184 -21.05 -41.57 1.09
N LEU A 185 -22.32 -41.22 1.28
CA LEU A 185 -23.21 -41.87 2.25
C LEU A 185 -24.34 -42.59 1.53
N GLN A 186 -24.56 -43.86 1.86
CA GLN A 186 -25.75 -44.59 1.41
C GLN A 186 -26.87 -44.44 2.44
N VAL A 187 -27.97 -43.83 2.02
CA VAL A 187 -29.05 -43.42 2.93
C VAL A 187 -29.97 -44.59 3.26
N ASN A 188 -30.13 -44.87 4.56
CA ASN A 188 -31.26 -45.65 5.06
C ASN A 188 -32.24 -44.70 5.78
N PRO A 189 -33.36 -44.34 5.15
CA PRO A 189 -34.23 -43.29 5.67
C PRO A 189 -35.06 -43.73 6.89
N ARG A 190 -34.87 -44.94 7.41
CA ARG A 190 -35.49 -45.42 8.66
C ARG A 190 -34.56 -45.41 9.86
N ARG A 191 -33.29 -44.99 9.70
CA ARG A 191 -32.32 -44.93 10.78
C ARG A 191 -31.64 -43.56 10.78
N GLN A 192 -31.43 -43.01 11.97
CA GLN A 192 -30.51 -41.89 12.13
C GLN A 192 -29.10 -42.38 11.82
N GLN A 193 -28.37 -41.61 11.00
CA GLN A 193 -27.03 -41.95 10.56
C GLN A 193 -26.11 -40.77 10.87
N THR A 194 -25.00 -41.01 11.55
CA THR A 194 -23.97 -39.99 11.80
C THR A 194 -22.79 -40.28 10.88
N LEU A 195 -22.39 -39.31 10.07
CA LEU A 195 -21.23 -39.38 9.21
C LEU A 195 -20.15 -38.45 9.76
N LYS A 196 -19.03 -39.01 10.21
CA LYS A 196 -17.87 -38.20 10.59
C LYS A 196 -17.07 -37.90 9.33
N LEU A 197 -17.00 -36.63 8.95
CA LEU A 197 -16.23 -36.19 7.79
C LEU A 197 -14.81 -35.86 8.26
N ASN A 198 -13.87 -36.75 7.98
CA ASN A 198 -12.43 -36.49 8.16
C ASN A 198 -11.97 -35.54 7.05
N LEU A 199 -12.16 -34.23 7.26
CA LEU A 199 -11.74 -33.20 6.32
C LEU A 199 -10.47 -32.53 6.85
N PRO A 200 -9.31 -32.72 6.21
CA PRO A 200 -8.06 -32.09 6.62
C PRO A 200 -8.11 -30.59 6.27
N VAL A 201 -8.66 -29.77 7.18
CA VAL A 201 -8.64 -28.32 7.03
C VAL A 201 -7.38 -27.77 7.68
N LYS A 202 -6.37 -27.45 6.86
CA LYS A 202 -5.14 -26.79 7.33
C LYS A 202 -5.48 -25.47 8.04
N GLY A 203 -5.27 -25.43 9.35
CA GLY A 203 -5.31 -24.20 10.14
C GLY A 203 -6.33 -24.17 11.28
N LEU A 204 -7.28 -25.10 11.37
CA LEU A 204 -8.41 -25.00 12.32
C LEU A 204 -8.31 -25.84 13.61
N GLY A 205 -7.24 -26.61 13.83
CA GLY A 205 -7.01 -27.31 15.10
C GLY A 205 -7.99 -28.44 15.47
N LYS A 206 -8.94 -28.82 14.60
CA LYS A 206 -9.78 -30.02 14.77
C LYS A 206 -9.64 -30.98 13.59
N GLU A 207 -9.41 -32.25 13.90
CA GLU A 207 -9.77 -33.39 13.05
C GLU A 207 -10.67 -34.30 13.91
N PRO A 208 -11.94 -34.65 13.54
CA PRO A 208 -12.74 -34.37 12.32
C PRO A 208 -14.06 -33.57 12.53
N LEU A 209 -14.68 -33.08 11.44
CA LEU A 209 -15.99 -32.39 11.43
C LEU A 209 -17.14 -33.41 11.47
N GLU A 210 -18.07 -33.30 12.42
CA GLU A 210 -19.18 -34.26 12.55
C GLU A 210 -20.45 -33.77 11.84
N VAL A 211 -20.91 -34.52 10.84
CA VAL A 211 -22.19 -34.27 10.15
C VAL A 211 -23.19 -35.35 10.54
N THR A 212 -24.23 -34.97 11.28
CA THR A 212 -25.33 -35.86 11.64
C THR A 212 -26.47 -35.75 10.65
N VAL A 213 -26.91 -36.89 10.13
CA VAL A 213 -28.05 -37.00 9.20
C VAL A 213 -29.22 -37.64 9.93
N ARG A 214 -30.26 -36.85 10.19
CA ARG A 214 -31.49 -37.32 10.84
C ARG A 214 -32.60 -37.50 9.80
N SER A 215 -33.24 -38.66 9.81
CA SER A 215 -34.47 -38.86 9.04
C SER A 215 -35.64 -38.21 9.77
N LEU A 216 -36.29 -37.23 9.14
CA LEU A 216 -37.54 -36.65 9.61
C LEU A 216 -38.75 -37.47 9.13
N ALA A 217 -38.63 -38.08 7.96
CA ALA A 217 -39.59 -39.00 7.36
C ALA A 217 -38.87 -39.93 6.37
N PRO A 218 -39.46 -41.05 5.91
CA PRO A 218 -38.81 -42.02 5.01
C PRO A 218 -38.26 -41.47 3.70
N GLU A 219 -38.55 -40.21 3.34
CA GLU A 219 -38.06 -39.54 2.13
C GLU A 219 -37.54 -38.11 2.42
N ARG A 220 -37.32 -37.75 3.70
CA ARG A 220 -36.85 -36.42 4.11
C ARG A 220 -35.72 -36.53 5.13
N LEU A 221 -34.55 -36.02 4.76
CA LEU A 221 -33.39 -35.94 5.63
C LEU A 221 -33.12 -34.52 6.09
N LYS A 222 -32.62 -34.41 7.32
CA LYS A 222 -32.13 -33.20 7.96
C LYS A 222 -30.66 -33.37 8.28
N PHE A 223 -29.85 -32.36 7.96
CA PHE A 223 -28.41 -32.36 8.21
C PHE A 223 -28.09 -31.39 9.36
N GLU A 224 -27.24 -31.83 10.29
CA GLU A 224 -26.73 -31.06 11.43
C GLU A 224 -25.20 -31.16 11.45
N VAL A 225 -24.50 -30.05 11.71
CA VAL A 225 -23.03 -29.99 11.73
C VAL A 225 -22.56 -29.59 13.13
N ASP A 226 -21.68 -30.40 13.73
CA ASP A 226 -21.09 -30.22 15.07
C ASP A 226 -22.11 -29.91 16.18
N GLY A 227 -23.35 -30.41 16.04
CA GLY A 227 -24.42 -30.24 17.02
C GLY A 227 -25.07 -28.85 17.04
N SER A 228 -24.65 -27.91 16.18
CA SER A 228 -25.31 -26.61 16.05
C SER A 228 -26.63 -26.72 15.27
N GLU A 229 -27.72 -26.20 15.83
CA GLU A 229 -29.04 -26.20 15.19
C GLU A 229 -29.22 -25.09 14.14
N THR A 230 -28.23 -24.22 13.94
CA THR A 230 -28.40 -22.95 13.20
C THR A 230 -28.26 -23.05 11.68
N ASN A 231 -27.73 -24.15 11.13
CA ASN A 231 -27.48 -24.32 9.68
C ASN A 231 -28.28 -25.49 9.06
N MET A 232 -29.61 -25.51 9.24
CA MET A 232 -30.44 -26.68 8.85
C MET A 232 -30.91 -26.62 7.40
N THR A 233 -30.65 -27.66 6.61
CA THR A 233 -31.27 -27.88 5.29
C THR A 233 -31.98 -29.22 5.24
N THR A 234 -33.17 -29.25 4.62
CA THR A 234 -33.95 -30.49 4.40
C THR A 234 -33.81 -30.93 2.96
N LEU A 235 -33.40 -32.18 2.74
CA LEU A 235 -33.27 -32.79 1.40
C LEU A 235 -34.28 -33.93 1.24
N GLN A 236 -34.91 -34.03 0.08
CA GLN A 236 -35.71 -35.21 -0.29
C GLN A 236 -34.83 -36.26 -0.96
N VAL A 237 -34.94 -37.51 -0.52
CA VAL A 237 -34.11 -38.63 -1.01
C VAL A 237 -34.88 -39.94 -0.98
N ARG A 238 -34.47 -40.91 -1.80
CA ARG A 238 -35.05 -42.27 -1.83
C ARG A 238 -34.22 -43.25 -1.00
N ALA A 239 -34.89 -44.31 -0.54
CA ALA A 239 -34.20 -45.42 0.15
C ALA A 239 -33.19 -46.08 -0.79
N GLY A 240 -31.91 -46.08 -0.40
CA GLY A 240 -30.80 -46.66 -1.19
C GLY A 240 -30.11 -45.69 -2.14
N GLU A 241 -30.52 -44.41 -2.22
CA GLU A 241 -29.78 -43.37 -2.94
C GLU A 241 -28.42 -43.07 -2.28
N VAL A 242 -27.45 -42.74 -3.13
CA VAL A 242 -26.10 -42.36 -2.71
C VAL A 242 -26.01 -40.85 -2.74
N LEU A 243 -25.66 -40.26 -1.60
CA LEU A 243 -25.36 -38.83 -1.51
C LEU A 243 -23.85 -38.63 -1.57
N SER A 244 -23.41 -37.70 -2.41
CA SER A 244 -22.05 -37.18 -2.40
C SER A 244 -22.05 -35.85 -1.68
N LEU A 245 -21.18 -35.73 -0.68
CA LEU A 245 -20.95 -34.50 0.05
C LEU A 245 -19.56 -33.98 -0.31
N THR A 246 -19.49 -32.72 -0.71
CA THR A 246 -18.24 -32.03 -1.06
C THR A 246 -18.20 -30.70 -0.31
N LEU A 247 -17.18 -30.48 0.50
CA LEU A 247 -16.94 -29.17 1.11
C LEU A 247 -16.18 -28.31 0.11
N LEU A 248 -16.67 -27.11 -0.18
CA LEU A 248 -15.98 -26.17 -1.07
C LEU A 248 -15.19 -25.19 -0.21
N PRO A 249 -13.85 -25.32 -0.12
CA PRO A 249 -13.05 -24.49 0.76
C PRO A 249 -12.94 -23.08 0.19
N ASN A 250 -13.80 -22.17 0.66
CA ASN A 250 -13.59 -20.73 0.48
C ASN A 250 -12.88 -20.16 1.71
N LEU A 251 -11.73 -20.76 2.05
CA LEU A 251 -10.96 -20.47 3.26
C LEU A 251 -10.00 -19.29 3.04
N PRO A 252 -10.12 -18.19 3.78
CA PRO A 252 -9.00 -17.26 3.93
C PRO A 252 -7.86 -17.99 4.68
N PRO A 253 -6.59 -17.81 4.28
CA PRO A 253 -5.46 -18.43 4.99
C PRO A 253 -5.34 -18.04 6.47
N ASP A 254 -6.02 -16.96 6.89
CA ASP A 254 -5.84 -16.26 8.17
C ASP A 254 -7.20 -15.80 8.77
N ALA A 255 -8.25 -16.62 8.69
CA ALA A 255 -9.61 -16.17 9.02
C ALA A 255 -9.86 -15.96 10.53
N GLU A 256 -9.51 -14.80 11.08
CA GLU A 256 -9.66 -14.43 12.51
C GLU A 256 -11.13 -14.32 13.03
N GLN A 257 -12.14 -14.58 12.19
CA GLN A 257 -13.57 -14.53 12.56
C GLN A 257 -14.31 -15.79 12.05
N PRO A 258 -15.46 -16.17 12.65
CA PRO A 258 -16.31 -17.24 12.12
C PRO A 258 -16.68 -17.00 10.67
N TYR A 259 -16.38 -17.96 9.80
CA TYR A 259 -16.60 -17.81 8.37
C TYR A 259 -17.45 -18.95 7.81
N ASP A 260 -18.14 -18.61 6.75
CA ASP A 260 -19.15 -19.43 6.12
C ASP A 260 -18.52 -20.27 5.00
N CYS A 261 -18.51 -21.58 5.18
CA CYS A 261 -17.98 -22.53 4.21
C CYS A 261 -19.14 -23.30 3.54
N PRO A 262 -19.29 -23.24 2.21
CA PRO A 262 -20.34 -23.99 1.55
C PRO A 262 -20.04 -25.49 1.53
N LEU A 263 -20.98 -26.28 2.05
CA LEU A 263 -21.08 -27.72 1.89
C LEU A 263 -22.06 -28.00 0.78
N LEU A 264 -21.57 -28.62 -0.28
CA LEU A 264 -22.34 -28.97 -1.44
C LEU A 264 -22.80 -30.42 -1.34
N ILE A 265 -24.12 -30.64 -1.38
CA ILE A 265 -24.72 -31.96 -1.35
C ILE A 265 -25.32 -32.26 -2.72
N ARG A 266 -24.85 -33.35 -3.32
CA ARG A 266 -25.36 -33.84 -4.60
C ARG A 266 -25.94 -35.23 -4.41
N SER A 267 -27.20 -35.42 -4.81
CA SER A 267 -27.77 -36.76 -4.96
C SER A 267 -27.20 -37.42 -6.22
N ILE A 268 -26.61 -38.60 -6.07
CA ILE A 268 -26.09 -39.40 -7.18
C ILE A 268 -26.95 -40.65 -7.31
N PHE A 269 -27.68 -40.73 -8.41
CA PHE A 269 -28.44 -41.93 -8.73
C PHE A 269 -27.51 -43.00 -9.31
N ALA A 270 -27.17 -44.01 -8.51
CA ALA A 270 -26.50 -45.22 -9.00
C ALA A 270 -27.57 -46.29 -9.29
N PRO A 271 -27.82 -46.67 -10.57
CA PRO A 271 -28.80 -47.70 -10.88
C PRO A 271 -28.33 -49.05 -10.30
N SER A 272 -29.01 -49.54 -9.28
CA SER A 272 -28.81 -50.90 -8.79
C SER A 272 -29.30 -51.88 -9.85
N LYS A 273 -28.47 -52.85 -10.24
CA LYS A 273 -28.76 -53.86 -11.27
C LYS A 273 -29.92 -54.81 -10.93
N SER A 274 -30.58 -54.68 -9.78
CA SER A 274 -31.45 -55.74 -9.24
C SER A 274 -32.77 -55.28 -8.62
N GLN A 275 -33.44 -54.24 -9.13
CA GLN A 275 -34.86 -54.02 -8.80
C GLN A 275 -35.71 -53.73 -10.04
N PRO A 276 -36.83 -54.47 -10.26
CA PRO A 276 -37.78 -54.19 -11.32
C PRO A 276 -38.79 -53.12 -10.88
N GLU A 277 -39.09 -52.23 -11.82
CA GLU A 277 -40.20 -51.26 -11.89
C GLU A 277 -40.49 -50.36 -10.67
N ARG A 278 -40.23 -49.06 -10.83
CA ARG A 278 -40.90 -47.97 -10.09
C ARG A 278 -41.03 -46.69 -10.94
N PRO A 279 -41.96 -45.78 -10.60
CA PRO A 279 -42.83 -45.06 -11.54
C PRO A 279 -42.12 -43.97 -12.35
N GLN A 280 -42.66 -43.69 -13.55
CA GLN A 280 -42.25 -42.58 -14.40
C GLN A 280 -42.28 -41.27 -13.61
N TRP A 281 -41.10 -40.68 -13.43
CA TRP A 281 -40.90 -39.37 -12.87
C TRP A 281 -40.07 -38.56 -13.88
N GLN A 282 -40.44 -37.29 -14.08
CA GLN A 282 -39.83 -36.48 -15.13
C GLN A 282 -38.36 -36.17 -14.81
N PRO A 283 -37.45 -36.14 -15.81
CA PRO A 283 -36.00 -36.00 -15.59
C PRO A 283 -35.55 -34.69 -14.94
N SER A 284 -36.40 -33.68 -14.82
CA SER A 284 -36.03 -32.34 -14.35
C SER A 284 -35.72 -32.25 -12.85
N GLU A 285 -35.92 -33.32 -12.08
CA GLU A 285 -35.71 -33.35 -10.62
C GLU A 285 -34.57 -34.29 -10.20
N LEU A 286 -33.80 -34.83 -11.14
CA LEU A 286 -32.62 -35.64 -10.88
C LEU A 286 -31.37 -34.77 -11.08
N GLU A 287 -30.57 -34.66 -10.02
CA GLU A 287 -29.43 -33.72 -9.83
C GLU A 287 -29.82 -32.34 -9.26
N GLU A 288 -30.63 -32.29 -8.20
CA GLU A 288 -30.62 -31.09 -7.36
C GLU A 288 -29.32 -31.05 -6.54
N GLU A 289 -28.45 -30.11 -6.90
CA GLU A 289 -27.29 -29.69 -6.13
C GLU A 289 -27.77 -28.65 -5.11
N ARG A 290 -27.61 -28.94 -3.81
CA ARG A 290 -27.97 -27.99 -2.75
C ARG A 290 -26.73 -27.57 -1.99
N GLU A 291 -26.53 -26.26 -1.95
CA GLU A 291 -25.48 -25.61 -1.19
C GLU A 291 -25.97 -25.28 0.22
N ILE A 292 -25.21 -25.69 1.23
CA ILE A 292 -25.47 -25.40 2.63
C ILE A 292 -24.30 -24.60 3.17
N THR A 293 -24.58 -23.46 3.77
CA THR A 293 -23.53 -22.68 4.43
C THR A 293 -23.24 -23.26 5.82
N VAL A 294 -22.00 -23.68 6.05
CA VAL A 294 -21.50 -24.15 7.34
C VAL A 294 -20.62 -23.08 7.94
N ARG A 295 -21.05 -22.47 9.03
CA ARG A 295 -20.24 -21.51 9.77
C ARG A 295 -19.18 -22.24 10.58
N LEU A 296 -17.92 -22.09 10.21
CA LEU A 296 -16.76 -22.65 10.90
C LEU A 296 -16.21 -21.60 11.86
N GLU A 297 -16.18 -21.92 13.15
CA GLU A 297 -15.54 -21.09 14.17
C GLU A 297 -14.07 -21.46 14.27
N PRO A 298 -13.15 -20.49 14.13
CA PRO A 298 -11.74 -20.78 14.22
C PRO A 298 -11.32 -21.13 15.65
N VAL A 299 -10.65 -22.26 15.82
CA VAL A 299 -9.88 -22.55 17.04
C VAL A 299 -8.43 -22.23 16.73
N PHE A 300 -8.04 -20.95 16.86
CA PHE A 300 -6.64 -20.54 16.73
C PHE A 300 -5.99 -20.38 18.08
N VAL A 301 -4.88 -21.10 18.28
CA VAL A 301 -3.89 -20.78 19.31
C VAL A 301 -2.52 -20.73 18.67
N LYS A 302 -2.03 -19.53 18.39
CA LYS A 302 -0.62 -19.27 18.08
C LYS A 302 -0.19 -17.96 18.73
N LEU A 303 0.69 -18.07 19.71
CA LEU A 303 1.40 -16.92 20.29
C LEU A 303 2.30 -16.29 19.21
N LYS A 304 2.03 -15.04 18.87
CA LYS A 304 2.80 -14.26 17.89
C LYS A 304 3.66 -13.25 18.65
N CYS A 305 4.87 -13.64 19.04
CA CYS A 305 5.86 -12.67 19.52
C CYS A 305 6.38 -11.89 18.30
N GLN A 306 5.95 -10.63 18.16
CA GLN A 306 6.65 -9.64 17.35
C GLN A 306 6.96 -8.42 18.20
N PRO A 307 8.15 -7.80 18.05
CA PRO A 307 9.23 -8.14 17.10
C PRO A 307 10.31 -9.07 17.70
N PRO A 308 11.18 -9.70 16.88
CA PRO A 308 12.42 -10.32 17.35
C PRO A 308 13.40 -9.21 17.73
N LEU A 309 13.61 -8.99 19.03
CA LEU A 309 14.59 -8.00 19.51
C LEU A 309 15.16 -8.46 20.85
N LEU A 310 16.35 -9.07 20.79
CA LEU A 310 17.26 -9.17 21.94
C LEU A 310 18.59 -8.55 21.54
N LEU A 311 18.72 -7.25 21.77
CA LEU A 311 19.97 -6.51 21.64
C LEU A 311 20.76 -6.62 22.95
N PHE A 312 21.49 -7.71 23.13
CA PHE A 312 22.52 -7.74 24.17
C PHE A 312 23.74 -6.96 23.70
N SER A 313 24.42 -6.25 24.60
CA SER A 313 25.71 -5.61 24.34
C SER A 313 26.64 -5.86 25.52
N GLU A 314 27.96 -5.71 25.35
CA GLU A 314 28.90 -5.90 26.47
C GLU A 314 28.59 -5.01 27.69
N ARG A 315 27.91 -3.88 27.49
CA ARG A 315 27.51 -2.91 28.52
C ARG A 315 26.15 -3.21 29.18
N ARG A 316 25.28 -4.01 28.55
CA ARG A 316 23.94 -4.37 29.05
C ARG A 316 23.74 -5.88 28.95
N ARG A 317 24.15 -6.59 30.00
CA ARG A 317 24.07 -8.06 30.09
C ARG A 317 22.76 -8.58 30.67
N GLU A 318 21.91 -7.72 31.22
CA GLU A 318 20.61 -8.05 31.83
C GLU A 318 19.52 -7.13 31.28
N GLN A 319 18.32 -7.67 31.04
CA GLN A 319 17.14 -6.97 30.52
C GLN A 319 15.86 -7.48 31.20
N GLU A 320 14.81 -6.67 31.22
CA GLU A 320 13.50 -7.03 31.77
C GLU A 320 12.42 -7.07 30.68
N LEU A 321 11.62 -8.14 30.66
CA LEU A 321 10.49 -8.36 29.75
C LEU A 321 9.22 -8.55 30.58
N LYS A 322 8.08 -8.00 30.16
CA LYS A 322 6.80 -8.17 30.86
C LYS A 322 5.84 -9.03 30.05
N LEU A 323 5.53 -10.22 30.56
CA LEU A 323 4.43 -11.07 30.10
C LEU A 323 3.11 -10.58 30.71
N VAL A 324 2.06 -10.43 29.91
CA VAL A 324 0.71 -10.09 30.39
C VAL A 324 -0.27 -11.15 29.91
N ASN A 325 -1.12 -11.68 30.78
CA ASN A 325 -2.20 -12.59 30.40
C ASN A 325 -3.48 -11.78 30.14
N LEU A 326 -3.89 -11.66 28.88
CA LEU A 326 -5.16 -11.00 28.52
C LEU A 326 -6.32 -11.99 28.33
N SER A 327 -6.07 -13.29 28.51
CA SER A 327 -7.09 -14.31 28.39
C SER A 327 -7.98 -14.36 29.63
N PRO A 328 -9.28 -14.73 29.49
CA PRO A 328 -10.23 -14.81 30.60
C PRO A 328 -9.98 -16.00 31.55
N ILE A 329 -8.94 -16.80 31.30
CA ILE A 329 -8.54 -17.97 32.11
C ILE A 329 -7.11 -17.83 32.63
N SER A 330 -6.80 -18.55 33.71
CA SER A 330 -5.42 -18.65 34.21
C SER A 330 -4.60 -19.53 33.28
N VAL A 331 -3.31 -19.22 33.18
CA VAL A 331 -2.39 -19.86 32.24
C VAL A 331 -1.06 -20.13 32.93
N SER A 332 -0.49 -21.31 32.69
CA SER A 332 0.88 -21.66 33.10
C SER A 332 1.73 -22.19 31.94
N GLY A 333 3.05 -22.02 32.05
CA GLY A 333 3.98 -22.48 31.03
C GLY A 333 5.45 -22.37 31.42
N THR A 334 6.31 -22.73 30.47
CA THR A 334 7.77 -22.68 30.58
C THR A 334 8.34 -21.78 29.49
N ILE A 335 9.39 -21.02 29.79
CA ILE A 335 10.14 -20.22 28.82
C ILE A 335 11.38 -21.00 28.40
N VAL A 336 11.45 -21.32 27.11
CA VAL A 336 12.60 -21.94 26.47
C VAL A 336 13.47 -20.84 25.87
N CYS A 337 14.73 -20.80 26.29
CA CYS A 337 15.71 -19.83 25.79
C CYS A 337 16.93 -20.54 25.18
N PRO A 338 17.62 -19.93 24.20
CA PRO A 338 18.90 -20.42 23.68
C PRO A 338 19.94 -20.54 24.79
N LYS A 339 20.90 -21.47 24.65
CA LYS A 339 21.95 -21.75 25.67
C LYS A 339 22.81 -20.54 26.03
N GLU A 340 22.84 -19.55 25.16
CA GLU A 340 23.55 -18.29 25.28
C GLU A 340 22.84 -17.30 26.24
N LEU A 341 21.59 -17.56 26.62
CA LEU A 341 20.78 -16.73 27.51
C LEU A 341 20.38 -17.47 28.79
N ASP A 342 19.97 -16.71 29.80
CA ASP A 342 19.33 -17.22 31.00
C ASP A 342 18.10 -16.35 31.31
N VAL A 343 16.97 -16.98 31.69
CA VAL A 343 15.70 -16.29 31.94
C VAL A 343 15.14 -16.66 33.31
N GLN A 344 14.72 -15.67 34.10
CA GLN A 344 14.12 -15.88 35.42
C GLN A 344 12.84 -15.06 35.63
N PRO A 345 11.73 -15.68 36.09
CA PRO A 345 11.57 -17.12 36.26
C PRO A 345 11.40 -17.85 34.91
N SER A 346 11.89 -19.09 34.80
CA SER A 346 11.73 -19.92 33.59
C SER A 346 10.39 -20.65 33.53
N GLN A 347 9.68 -20.76 34.66
CA GLN A 347 8.31 -21.25 34.76
C GLN A 347 7.42 -20.11 35.25
N TRP A 348 6.20 -20.05 34.75
CA TRP A 348 5.27 -18.97 35.06
C TRP A 348 3.84 -19.47 35.15
N GLN A 349 3.04 -18.75 35.95
CA GLN A 349 1.59 -18.88 36.00
C GLN A 349 1.01 -17.47 36.13
N LEU A 350 -0.01 -17.15 35.34
CA LEU A 350 -0.65 -15.84 35.29
C LEU A 350 -2.17 -15.99 35.34
N MET A 351 -2.84 -15.28 36.23
CA MET A 351 -4.31 -15.15 36.20
C MET A 351 -4.75 -14.15 35.11
N PRO A 352 -6.03 -14.08 34.76
CA PRO A 352 -6.55 -13.07 33.84
C PRO A 352 -6.18 -11.64 34.28
N ASN A 353 -5.68 -10.84 33.34
CA ASN A 353 -5.20 -9.47 33.53
C ASN A 353 -3.98 -9.31 34.45
N GLU A 354 -3.33 -10.40 34.86
CA GLU A 354 -2.06 -10.34 35.59
C GLU A 354 -0.87 -10.21 34.64
N SER A 355 0.23 -9.73 35.19
CA SER A 355 1.48 -9.61 34.47
C SER A 355 2.67 -10.08 35.28
N LEU A 356 3.66 -10.63 34.60
CA LEU A 356 4.90 -11.17 35.17
C LEU A 356 6.10 -10.52 34.47
N THR A 357 7.05 -10.06 35.26
CA THR A 357 8.32 -9.55 34.73
C THR A 357 9.37 -10.65 34.74
N LEU A 358 9.96 -10.92 33.57
CA LEU A 358 11.05 -11.84 33.33
C LEU A 358 12.37 -11.07 33.26
N LYS A 359 13.41 -11.57 33.92
CA LYS A 359 14.79 -11.10 33.78
C LYS A 359 15.53 -11.99 32.80
N VAL A 360 16.07 -11.41 31.73
CA VAL A 360 16.84 -12.11 30.71
C VAL A 360 18.29 -11.64 30.78
N SER A 361 19.24 -12.57 30.90
CA SER A 361 20.66 -12.25 30.94
C SER A 361 21.45 -12.99 29.87
N ALA A 362 22.41 -12.30 29.23
CA ALA A 362 23.31 -12.90 28.26
C ALA A 362 24.56 -13.49 28.93
N ARG A 363 24.89 -14.73 28.56
CA ARG A 363 26.12 -15.38 29.02
C ARG A 363 27.32 -14.80 28.30
N ARG A 364 28.49 -14.85 28.95
CA ARG A 364 29.76 -14.24 28.49
C ARG A 364 30.25 -14.68 27.10
N SER A 365 29.68 -15.72 26.51
CA SER A 365 30.09 -16.33 25.24
C SER A 365 29.24 -15.93 24.03
N TRP A 366 28.35 -14.95 24.16
CA TRP A 366 27.50 -14.49 23.06
C TRP A 366 28.27 -13.63 22.04
N GLN A 367 27.96 -13.79 20.74
CA GLN A 367 28.54 -13.03 19.62
C GLN A 367 27.49 -12.07 19.05
N GLU A 368 27.90 -10.82 18.83
CA GLU A 368 27.07 -9.73 18.31
C GLU A 368 26.51 -10.06 16.90
N GLY A 369 25.21 -9.78 16.68
CA GLY A 369 24.55 -9.94 15.37
C GLY A 369 23.85 -11.28 15.09
N LYS A 370 23.76 -12.19 16.07
CA LYS A 370 23.01 -13.45 15.95
C LYS A 370 21.59 -13.28 16.52
N GLU A 371 20.55 -13.48 15.70
CA GLU A 371 19.16 -13.51 16.18
C GLU A 371 18.97 -14.65 17.19
N LEU A 372 18.43 -14.30 18.36
CA LEU A 372 18.04 -15.24 19.41
C LEU A 372 16.58 -14.97 19.77
N ALA A 373 15.75 -16.01 19.75
CA ALA A 373 14.33 -15.93 20.10
C ALA A 373 14.08 -16.63 21.44
N LEU A 374 13.24 -16.03 22.27
CA LEU A 374 12.65 -16.67 23.45
C LEU A 374 11.34 -17.31 23.04
N GLU A 375 11.13 -18.58 23.41
CA GLU A 375 9.93 -19.32 23.09
C GLU A 375 9.15 -19.60 24.37
N VAL A 376 7.87 -19.24 24.41
CA VAL A 376 7.00 -19.48 25.56
C VAL A 376 6.14 -20.70 25.25
N GLN A 377 6.28 -21.76 26.05
CA GLN A 377 5.57 -23.02 25.89
C GLN A 377 4.52 -23.17 27.01
N PRO A 378 3.22 -22.99 26.72
CA PRO A 378 2.17 -23.32 27.69
C PRO A 378 2.09 -24.84 27.93
N GLU A 379 1.55 -25.27 29.07
CA GLU A 379 1.19 -26.68 29.27
C GLU A 379 -0.03 -27.06 28.40
N ASP A 380 -0.14 -28.34 28.03
CA ASP A 380 -1.05 -28.85 26.98
C ASP A 380 -2.50 -28.36 27.08
N GLY A 381 -3.03 -27.79 25.99
CA GLY A 381 -4.46 -27.60 25.76
C GLY A 381 -5.05 -26.20 25.99
N ASP A 382 -4.27 -25.25 26.52
CA ASP A 382 -4.77 -23.91 26.85
C ASP A 382 -4.41 -22.82 25.82
N THR A 383 -5.40 -22.00 25.48
CA THR A 383 -5.30 -20.82 24.61
C THR A 383 -4.84 -19.61 25.40
N VAL A 384 -3.82 -18.89 24.93
CA VAL A 384 -3.25 -17.74 25.65
C VAL A 384 -2.88 -16.63 24.69
N GLU A 385 -3.43 -15.44 24.91
CA GLU A 385 -2.83 -14.19 24.43
C GLU A 385 -1.89 -13.65 25.49
N CYS A 386 -0.59 -13.87 25.27
CA CYS A 386 0.46 -13.26 26.06
C CYS A 386 1.23 -12.25 25.22
N TYR A 387 1.22 -11.00 25.66
CA TYR A 387 2.06 -9.94 25.08
C TYR A 387 3.32 -9.78 25.93
N ALA A 388 4.47 -9.73 25.27
CA ALA A 388 5.75 -9.42 25.89
C ALA A 388 6.11 -7.96 25.57
N PHE A 389 6.11 -7.09 26.58
CA PHE A 389 6.54 -5.70 26.42
C PHE A 389 7.90 -5.50 27.11
N TRP A 390 8.78 -4.72 26.49
CA TRP A 390 10.05 -4.33 27.12
C TRP A 390 9.78 -3.28 28.21
N LEU A 391 10.29 -3.50 29.42
CA LEU A 391 10.25 -2.53 30.51
C LEU A 391 11.66 -1.99 30.76
N GLY A 392 12.13 -1.14 29.87
CA GLY A 392 13.29 -0.29 30.13
C GLY A 392 12.97 1.11 29.64
N GLN A 393 13.68 2.11 30.14
CA GLN A 393 13.44 3.48 29.72
C GLN A 393 13.69 3.62 28.22
N GLU A 394 12.66 4.08 27.50
CA GLU A 394 12.67 4.45 26.10
C GLU A 394 13.89 5.34 25.81
N GLN A 395 14.90 4.74 25.22
CA GLN A 395 15.46 5.31 24.02
C GLN A 395 15.23 4.26 22.96
N GLU A 396 14.26 4.51 22.08
CA GLU A 396 14.14 3.83 20.79
C GLU A 396 15.55 3.63 20.22
N THR A 397 16.04 2.39 20.15
CA THR A 397 16.99 2.08 19.08
C THR A 397 16.16 2.00 17.82
N SER A 398 15.85 3.17 17.26
CA SER A 398 15.25 3.30 15.95
C SER A 398 16.10 2.52 14.96
N LEU A 399 15.47 1.61 14.20
CA LEU A 399 15.99 1.25 12.90
C LEU A 399 15.83 2.50 12.05
N VAL A 400 16.82 3.39 12.18
CA VAL A 400 16.88 4.60 11.41
C VAL A 400 16.90 4.22 9.92
N PRO A 401 15.88 4.60 9.13
CA PRO A 401 15.90 4.30 7.70
C PRO A 401 17.09 5.00 7.07
N ASN A 402 17.80 4.35 6.14
CA ASN A 402 18.91 4.99 5.44
C ASN A 402 18.40 6.14 4.54
N VAL A 403 17.22 5.95 3.96
CA VAL A 403 16.59 6.90 3.05
C VAL A 403 15.10 6.96 3.31
N ILE A 404 14.56 8.17 3.25
CA ILE A 404 13.15 8.48 3.44
C ILE A 404 12.66 8.97 2.09
N VAL A 405 11.63 8.32 1.58
CA VAL A 405 11.17 8.46 0.20
C VAL A 405 9.76 9.01 0.23
N GLY A 406 9.63 10.29 -0.11
CA GLY A 406 8.33 10.94 -0.32
C GLY A 406 7.80 10.59 -1.71
N ILE A 407 6.63 9.96 -1.75
CA ILE A 407 5.93 9.63 -2.99
C ILE A 407 4.65 10.44 -3.07
N ASP A 408 4.62 11.39 -4.02
CA ASP A 408 3.36 11.96 -4.47
C ASP A 408 2.70 11.00 -5.47
N PHE A 409 1.68 10.26 -5.03
CA PHE A 409 0.91 9.35 -5.89
C PHE A 409 -0.26 10.08 -6.54
N GLY A 410 0.04 11.04 -7.41
CA GLY A 410 -0.97 11.89 -8.03
C GLY A 410 -1.78 11.21 -9.14
N THR A 411 -2.99 11.72 -9.38
CA THR A 411 -3.95 11.21 -10.37
C THR A 411 -3.44 11.27 -11.81
N SER A 412 -2.74 12.34 -12.18
CA SER A 412 -2.20 12.55 -13.53
C SER A 412 -0.68 12.40 -13.61
N LYS A 413 0.04 12.89 -12.59
CA LYS A 413 1.50 12.86 -12.49
C LYS A 413 1.84 12.45 -11.06
N SER A 414 2.88 11.64 -10.92
CA SER A 414 3.47 11.27 -9.63
C SER A 414 4.90 11.81 -9.55
N ALA A 415 5.39 12.06 -8.34
CA ALA A 415 6.76 12.50 -8.12
C ALA A 415 7.39 11.71 -6.97
N ILE A 416 8.71 11.54 -7.01
CA ILE A 416 9.47 10.84 -5.99
C ILE A 416 10.56 11.79 -5.51
N ALA A 417 10.48 12.20 -4.25
CA ALA A 417 11.55 12.90 -3.56
C ALA A 417 12.16 11.97 -2.50
N PHE A 418 13.39 12.24 -2.11
CA PHE A 418 14.02 11.49 -1.04
C PHE A 418 14.95 12.37 -0.21
N LYS A 419 15.14 11.95 1.04
CA LYS A 419 16.13 12.50 1.95
C LYS A 419 16.96 11.35 2.50
N ARG A 420 18.28 11.51 2.54
CA ARG A 420 19.18 10.55 3.21
C ARG A 420 19.22 10.87 4.69
N HIS A 421 19.37 9.85 5.53
CA HIS A 421 19.39 10.08 6.97
C HIS A 421 20.52 11.00 7.45
N ASP A 422 21.68 10.91 6.80
CA ASP A 422 22.88 11.69 7.10
C ASP A 422 22.99 13.00 6.31
N GLY A 423 21.99 13.31 5.47
CA GLY A 423 21.99 14.49 4.62
C GLY A 423 20.87 15.46 5.00
N ASP A 424 21.17 16.75 4.96
CA ASP A 424 20.16 17.80 5.20
C ASP A 424 19.30 18.09 3.96
N ASP A 425 19.79 17.75 2.76
CA ASP A 425 19.14 18.08 1.50
C ASP A 425 18.10 17.05 1.08
N VAL A 426 16.98 17.56 0.57
CA VAL A 426 15.95 16.74 -0.06
C VAL A 426 16.14 16.82 -1.57
N GLU A 427 16.24 15.65 -2.19
CA GLU A 427 16.54 15.49 -3.60
C GLU A 427 15.35 14.90 -4.35
N LEU A 428 15.25 15.23 -5.63
CA LEU A 428 14.23 14.67 -6.52
C LEU A 428 14.82 13.47 -7.29
N LEU A 429 14.12 12.33 -7.27
CA LEU A 429 14.47 11.19 -8.10
C LEU A 429 13.82 11.34 -9.48
N LYS A 430 14.66 11.63 -10.49
CA LYS A 430 14.22 11.75 -11.88
C LYS A 430 14.08 10.37 -12.52
N VAL A 431 12.95 10.14 -13.19
CA VAL A 431 12.65 8.88 -13.89
C VAL A 431 12.84 9.10 -15.38
N GLN A 432 13.82 8.44 -15.99
CA GLN A 432 14.19 8.64 -17.40
C GLN A 432 14.46 10.12 -17.75
N GLY A 433 15.03 10.88 -16.81
CA GLY A 433 15.35 12.30 -16.96
C GLY A 433 14.18 13.26 -16.65
N GLU A 434 12.96 12.74 -16.46
CA GLU A 434 11.77 13.52 -16.14
C GLU A 434 11.61 13.72 -14.63
N GLU A 435 11.18 14.91 -14.23
CA GLU A 435 10.92 15.28 -12.83
C GLU A 435 9.62 14.67 -12.28
N THR A 436 8.71 14.30 -13.17
CA THR A 436 7.43 13.67 -12.83
C THR A 436 7.17 12.46 -13.70
N VAL A 437 6.47 11.48 -13.14
CA VAL A 437 6.07 10.24 -13.81
C VAL A 437 4.58 10.35 -14.19
N PRO A 438 4.20 10.24 -15.47
CA PRO A 438 2.79 10.16 -15.86
C PRO A 438 2.08 8.97 -15.21
N SER A 439 0.96 9.21 -14.52
CA SER A 439 0.18 8.18 -13.82
C SER A 439 -0.72 7.39 -14.79
N ILE A 440 -0.10 6.69 -15.73
CA ILE A 440 -0.76 6.02 -16.87
C ILE A 440 -0.28 4.58 -16.98
N LEU A 441 -1.24 3.65 -17.13
CA LEU A 441 -0.99 2.29 -17.60
C LEU A 441 -1.52 2.18 -19.03
N LEU A 442 -0.68 1.73 -19.97
CA LEU A 442 -1.08 1.53 -21.36
C LEU A 442 -1.01 0.05 -21.71
N PHE A 443 -2.18 -0.55 -21.90
CA PHE A 443 -2.31 -1.95 -22.31
C PHE A 443 -2.25 -2.05 -23.83
N LEU A 444 -1.27 -2.79 -24.35
CA LEU A 444 -1.03 -2.94 -25.78
C LEU A 444 -1.29 -4.38 -26.27
N PRO A 445 -1.94 -4.60 -27.42
CA PRO A 445 -2.30 -5.94 -27.90
C PRO A 445 -1.13 -6.87 -28.21
N ASP A 446 0.11 -6.38 -28.26
CA ASP A 446 1.33 -7.14 -28.44
C ASP A 446 2.05 -7.46 -27.11
N ARG A 447 1.65 -6.86 -25.98
CA ARG A 447 2.31 -7.01 -24.67
C ARG A 447 1.43 -7.71 -23.63
N ARG A 448 2.06 -8.56 -22.81
CA ARG A 448 1.39 -9.24 -21.68
C ARG A 448 1.23 -8.35 -20.45
N GLU A 449 2.09 -7.35 -20.30
CA GLU A 449 2.11 -6.40 -19.19
C GLU A 449 1.94 -4.97 -19.74
N PRO A 450 1.26 -4.07 -19.01
CA PRO A 450 1.07 -2.70 -19.45
C PRO A 450 2.40 -1.94 -19.48
N LEU A 451 2.52 -0.98 -20.39
CA LEU A 451 3.52 0.07 -20.28
C LEU A 451 3.09 1.03 -19.17
N ILE A 452 4.04 1.60 -18.44
CA ILE A 452 3.78 2.50 -17.31
C ILE A 452 4.62 3.78 -17.47
N GLY A 453 4.10 4.92 -17.03
CA GLY A 453 4.89 6.14 -16.92
C GLY A 453 5.24 6.77 -18.27
N PRO A 454 6.47 7.29 -18.47
CA PRO A 454 6.89 7.92 -19.71
C PRO A 454 6.73 7.01 -20.95
N GLY A 455 7.02 5.71 -20.80
CA GLY A 455 6.84 4.73 -21.87
C GLY A 455 5.39 4.53 -22.30
N ALA A 456 4.45 4.61 -21.35
CA ALA A 456 3.01 4.62 -21.64
C ALA A 456 2.60 5.90 -22.38
N ARG A 457 3.05 7.05 -21.87
CA ARG A 457 2.73 8.36 -22.46
C ARG A 457 3.18 8.49 -23.91
N ALA A 458 4.38 8.01 -24.23
CA ALA A 458 4.93 8.05 -25.60
C ALA A 458 4.09 7.27 -26.63
N ARG A 459 3.20 6.38 -26.20
CA ARG A 459 2.35 5.53 -27.05
C ARG A 459 0.84 5.76 -26.87
N LEU A 460 0.43 6.84 -26.20
CA LEU A 460 -0.99 7.18 -25.99
C LEU A 460 -1.80 7.27 -27.30
N GLY A 461 -1.16 7.68 -28.40
CA GLY A 461 -1.79 7.83 -29.71
C GLY A 461 -2.01 6.53 -30.48
N ASP A 462 -1.58 5.37 -29.95
CA ASP A 462 -1.81 4.08 -30.59
C ASP A 462 -3.31 3.73 -30.54
N PRO A 463 -3.98 3.56 -31.69
CA PRO A 463 -5.42 3.30 -31.75
C PRO A 463 -5.81 1.93 -31.18
N THR A 464 -4.85 1.01 -31.05
CA THR A 464 -5.07 -0.33 -30.54
C THR A 464 -4.84 -0.44 -29.02
N ALA A 465 -4.30 0.62 -28.41
CA ALA A 465 -3.99 0.64 -27.00
C ALA A 465 -5.22 0.97 -26.14
N LEU A 466 -5.30 0.31 -24.99
CA LEU A 466 -6.21 0.70 -23.92
C LEU A 466 -5.43 1.49 -22.86
N PRO A 467 -5.49 2.82 -22.86
CA PRO A 467 -4.95 3.61 -21.77
C PRO A 467 -5.85 3.47 -20.54
N VAL A 468 -5.24 3.44 -19.36
CA VAL A 468 -5.91 3.59 -18.07
C VAL A 468 -5.23 4.75 -17.37
N GLN A 469 -6.01 5.80 -17.11
CA GLN A 469 -5.57 7.05 -16.49
C GLN A 469 -6.38 7.31 -15.22
N GLY A 470 -5.88 8.16 -14.33
CA GLY A 470 -6.59 8.51 -13.11
C GLY A 470 -6.70 7.36 -12.11
N ILE A 471 -5.68 6.52 -12.01
CA ILE A 471 -5.68 5.29 -11.18
C ILE A 471 -6.03 5.61 -9.72
N LYS A 472 -5.56 6.76 -9.20
CA LYS A 472 -5.86 7.23 -7.84
C LYS A 472 -7.38 7.39 -7.60
N LEU A 473 -8.10 7.89 -8.60
CA LEU A 473 -9.57 8.04 -8.55
C LEU A 473 -10.29 6.70 -8.69
N LEU A 474 -9.71 5.76 -9.46
CA LEU A 474 -10.30 4.43 -9.63
C LEU A 474 -10.35 3.64 -8.32
N LEU A 475 -9.43 3.90 -7.38
CA LEU A 475 -9.40 3.24 -6.06
C LEU A 475 -10.68 3.45 -5.25
N ARG A 476 -11.47 4.48 -5.59
CA ARG A 476 -12.76 4.81 -4.97
C ARG A 476 -13.96 4.23 -5.74
N THR A 477 -13.70 3.33 -6.69
CA THR A 477 -14.72 2.78 -7.58
C THR A 477 -14.60 1.26 -7.65
N ASN A 478 -15.68 0.60 -8.06
CA ASN A 478 -15.66 -0.81 -8.42
C ASN A 478 -15.33 -1.03 -9.90
N LEU A 479 -14.76 -0.04 -10.58
CA LEU A 479 -14.50 -0.12 -12.01
C LEU A 479 -13.36 -1.09 -12.29
N GLN A 480 -13.71 -2.21 -12.93
CA GLN A 480 -12.75 -3.21 -13.35
C GLN A 480 -12.33 -2.99 -14.80
N VAL A 481 -11.06 -3.26 -15.09
CA VAL A 481 -10.52 -3.21 -16.45
C VAL A 481 -10.30 -4.63 -16.93
N GLU A 482 -11.06 -5.05 -17.94
CA GLU A 482 -10.81 -6.32 -18.62
C GLU A 482 -9.75 -6.13 -19.71
N TRP A 483 -8.71 -6.95 -19.68
CA TRP A 483 -7.67 -6.99 -20.69
C TRP A 483 -7.22 -8.43 -20.91
N ARG A 484 -7.36 -8.93 -22.16
CA ARG A 484 -6.97 -10.30 -22.56
C ARG A 484 -7.55 -11.40 -21.66
N GLY A 485 -8.85 -11.28 -21.33
CA GLY A 485 -9.56 -12.24 -20.47
C GLY A 485 -9.13 -12.21 -19.00
N ARG A 486 -8.32 -11.22 -18.60
CA ARG A 486 -8.00 -10.95 -17.20
C ARG A 486 -8.72 -9.69 -16.75
N ILE A 487 -9.34 -9.77 -15.58
CA ILE A 487 -9.94 -8.63 -14.89
C ILE A 487 -8.89 -8.01 -13.98
N TRP A 488 -8.71 -6.70 -14.10
CA TRP A 488 -7.82 -5.88 -13.26
C TRP A 488 -8.66 -5.00 -12.34
N THR A 489 -8.45 -5.12 -11.04
CA THR A 489 -9.10 -4.26 -10.04
C THR A 489 -8.33 -2.94 -9.89
N PRO A 490 -8.96 -1.87 -9.37
CA PRO A 490 -8.27 -0.61 -9.08
C PRO A 490 -7.05 -0.78 -8.16
N GLN A 491 -7.14 -1.62 -7.12
CA GLN A 491 -6.01 -1.95 -6.25
C GLN A 491 -4.86 -2.58 -7.04
N GLN A 492 -5.13 -3.51 -7.96
CA GLN A 492 -4.09 -4.15 -8.78
C GLN A 492 -3.46 -3.15 -9.76
N LEU A 493 -4.25 -2.23 -10.33
CA LEU A 493 -3.73 -1.17 -11.19
C LEU A 493 -2.80 -0.23 -10.40
N ALA A 494 -3.22 0.19 -9.19
CA ALA A 494 -2.39 1.00 -8.30
C ALA A 494 -1.13 0.24 -7.84
N GLN A 495 -1.25 -1.03 -7.45
CA GLN A 495 -0.13 -1.90 -7.09
C GLN A 495 0.90 -1.94 -8.23
N ARG A 496 0.48 -2.18 -9.48
CA ARG A 496 1.41 -2.19 -10.62
C ARG A 496 2.09 -0.86 -10.86
N PHE A 497 1.38 0.24 -10.66
CA PHE A 497 1.97 1.58 -10.75
C PHE A 497 2.99 1.84 -9.63
N LEU A 498 2.65 1.52 -8.38
CA LEU A 498 3.53 1.67 -7.22
C LEU A 498 4.75 0.73 -7.31
N GLN A 499 4.61 -0.48 -7.86
CA GLN A 499 5.73 -1.38 -8.17
C GLN A 499 6.71 -0.74 -9.15
N PHE A 500 6.19 -0.04 -10.17
CA PHE A 500 7.02 0.70 -11.10
C PHE A 500 7.80 1.82 -10.38
N LEU A 501 7.14 2.62 -9.53
CA LEU A 501 7.82 3.67 -8.76
C LEU A 501 8.88 3.10 -7.80
N LYS A 502 8.54 2.06 -7.02
CA LYS A 502 9.49 1.40 -6.11
C LYS A 502 10.72 0.90 -6.86
N ARG A 503 10.52 0.31 -8.04
CA ARG A 503 11.64 -0.15 -8.88
C ARG A 503 12.58 0.99 -9.26
N GLN A 504 12.08 2.19 -9.54
CA GLN A 504 12.94 3.35 -9.82
C GLN A 504 13.77 3.74 -8.59
N VAL A 505 13.18 3.65 -7.40
CA VAL A 505 13.88 3.86 -6.12
C VAL A 505 14.95 2.78 -5.91
N ASP A 506 14.61 1.50 -6.09
CA ASP A 506 15.53 0.38 -5.91
C ASP A 506 16.68 0.40 -6.93
N GLU A 507 16.43 0.84 -8.16
CA GLU A 507 17.46 1.04 -9.18
C GLU A 507 18.46 2.14 -8.77
N ASN A 508 18.04 3.13 -7.98
CA ASN A 508 18.89 4.22 -7.50
C ASN A 508 19.64 3.89 -6.19
N PHE A 509 19.02 3.15 -5.27
CA PHE A 509 19.57 2.91 -3.92
C PHE A 509 19.91 1.45 -3.60
N GLY A 510 19.57 0.50 -4.47
CA GLY A 510 19.61 -0.93 -4.17
C GLY A 510 18.32 -1.43 -3.52
N ASP A 511 18.17 -2.75 -3.37
CA ASP A 511 17.00 -3.35 -2.73
C ASP A 511 16.97 -3.06 -1.21
N ASP A 512 15.93 -3.55 -0.53
CA ASP A 512 15.73 -3.27 0.90
C ASP A 512 16.76 -4.00 1.80
N ASN A 513 17.54 -4.95 1.26
CA ASN A 513 18.65 -5.57 1.97
C ASN A 513 19.93 -4.70 1.93
N VAL A 514 20.05 -3.85 0.92
CA VAL A 514 21.19 -2.93 0.73
C VAL A 514 20.94 -1.58 1.41
N CYS A 515 19.72 -1.07 1.30
CA CYS A 515 19.34 0.23 1.82
C CYS A 515 17.93 0.13 2.39
N VAL A 516 17.79 0.32 3.70
CA VAL A 516 16.49 0.37 4.38
C VAL A 516 15.81 1.67 4.00
N LYS A 517 14.58 1.58 3.49
CA LYS A 517 13.81 2.71 2.98
C LYS A 517 12.50 2.83 3.72
N GLN A 518 12.17 4.05 4.11
CA GLN A 518 10.83 4.41 4.59
C GLN A 518 10.11 5.18 3.48
N PHE A 519 8.88 4.78 3.17
CA PHE A 519 8.05 5.36 2.13
C PHE A 519 6.93 6.18 2.76
N GLU A 520 6.87 7.46 2.40
CA GLU A 520 5.84 8.41 2.83
C GLU A 520 4.94 8.71 1.63
N LEU A 521 3.76 8.10 1.59
CA LEU A 521 2.82 8.21 0.47
C LEU A 521 1.83 9.36 0.70
N SER A 522 1.65 10.26 -0.27
CA SER A 522 0.61 11.29 -0.17
C SER A 522 -0.76 10.78 -0.65
N LEU A 523 -1.84 11.16 0.05
CA LEU A 523 -3.23 10.86 -0.28
C LEU A 523 -4.11 12.12 -0.18
N PRO A 524 -5.21 12.19 -0.95
CA PRO A 524 -6.08 13.34 -0.94
C PRO A 524 -6.85 13.37 0.36
N VAL A 525 -7.41 14.53 0.66
CA VAL A 525 -8.45 14.65 1.67
C VAL A 525 -9.76 14.13 1.05
N LEU A 526 -10.67 13.64 1.88
CA LEU A 526 -11.99 13.21 1.43
C LEU A 526 -13.08 13.90 2.25
N GLU A 527 -14.22 14.16 1.61
CA GLU A 527 -15.41 14.77 2.23
C GLU A 527 -15.87 14.01 3.49
N ASP A 528 -15.78 12.68 3.48
CA ASP A 528 -16.13 11.85 4.63
C ASP A 528 -14.97 10.99 5.12
N GLU A 529 -14.87 10.85 6.44
CA GLU A 529 -13.79 10.13 7.11
C GLU A 529 -13.74 8.64 6.73
N ARG A 530 -14.90 8.02 6.52
CA ARG A 530 -14.98 6.60 6.19
C ARG A 530 -14.39 6.34 4.81
N GLY A 531 -14.74 7.17 3.83
CA GLY A 531 -14.15 7.14 2.49
C GLY A 531 -12.65 7.37 2.51
N TYR A 532 -12.16 8.31 3.34
CA TYR A 532 -10.72 8.50 3.56
C TYR A 532 -10.04 7.23 4.02
N GLU A 533 -10.55 6.61 5.09
CA GLU A 533 -9.91 5.44 5.68
C GLU A 533 -9.97 4.22 4.75
N GLU A 534 -11.05 4.04 3.98
CA GLU A 534 -11.13 3.00 2.95
C GLU A 534 -10.07 3.19 1.85
N GLN A 535 -9.95 4.40 1.29
CA GLN A 535 -8.93 4.68 0.29
C GLN A 535 -7.51 4.52 0.84
N ARG A 536 -7.28 4.98 2.08
CA ARG A 536 -6.00 4.86 2.77
C ARG A 536 -5.60 3.41 2.95
N LYS A 537 -6.50 2.55 3.45
CA LYS A 537 -6.26 1.11 3.60
C LYS A 537 -5.90 0.45 2.27
N ILE A 538 -6.68 0.69 1.21
CA ILE A 538 -6.44 0.08 -0.11
C ILE A 538 -5.10 0.58 -0.70
N SER A 539 -4.78 1.87 -0.55
CA SER A 539 -3.53 2.45 -1.06
C SER A 539 -2.30 1.90 -0.35
N LEU A 540 -2.35 1.79 0.99
CA LEU A 540 -1.29 1.16 1.78
C LEU A 540 -1.15 -0.32 1.46
N GLN A 541 -2.26 -1.04 1.26
CA GLN A 541 -2.23 -2.43 0.84
C GLN A 541 -1.56 -2.58 -0.53
N ALA A 542 -1.93 -1.76 -1.52
CA ALA A 542 -1.32 -1.76 -2.84
C ALA A 542 0.19 -1.45 -2.79
N ALA A 543 0.62 -0.53 -1.90
CA ALA A 543 2.03 -0.20 -1.68
C ALA A 543 2.81 -1.35 -1.04
N LYS A 544 2.24 -2.01 -0.01
CA LYS A 544 2.83 -3.20 0.61
C LYS A 544 2.97 -4.35 -0.39
N GLU A 545 1.93 -4.60 -1.18
CA GLU A 545 1.93 -5.58 -2.28
C GLU A 545 2.85 -5.18 -3.44
N ALA A 546 3.27 -3.91 -3.49
CA ALA A 546 4.31 -3.43 -4.37
C ALA A 546 5.74 -3.68 -3.86
N GLY A 547 5.87 -4.16 -2.62
CA GLY A 547 7.13 -4.43 -1.93
C GLY A 547 7.59 -3.29 -1.03
N MET A 548 6.80 -2.24 -0.81
CA MET A 548 7.16 -1.15 0.11
C MET A 548 6.91 -1.60 1.55
N ASN A 549 7.95 -2.14 2.21
CA ASN A 549 7.84 -2.77 3.53
C ASN A 549 7.51 -1.79 4.66
N TRP A 550 8.09 -0.58 4.62
CA TRP A 550 7.88 0.49 5.59
C TRP A 550 7.16 1.64 4.91
N VAL A 551 5.83 1.58 4.83
CA VAL A 551 5.02 2.60 4.16
C VAL A 551 3.99 3.22 5.10
N ARG A 552 3.92 4.55 5.11
CA ARG A 552 2.86 5.34 5.76
C ARG A 552 2.17 6.22 4.73
N ALA A 553 1.04 6.79 5.11
CA ALA A 553 0.25 7.66 4.25
C ALA A 553 -0.15 8.96 4.97
N TRP A 554 -0.09 10.07 4.24
CA TRP A 554 -0.26 11.42 4.74
C TRP A 554 -1.16 12.24 3.82
N TRP A 555 -1.83 13.26 4.36
CA TRP A 555 -2.61 14.18 3.55
C TRP A 555 -1.72 15.03 2.66
N GLU A 556 -2.08 15.11 1.38
CA GLU A 556 -1.46 15.97 0.37
C GLU A 556 -1.31 17.43 0.84
N PRO A 557 -2.38 18.11 1.34
CA PRO A 557 -2.24 19.49 1.81
C PRO A 557 -1.31 19.62 3.04
N VAL A 558 -1.20 18.59 3.89
CA VAL A 558 -0.25 18.61 5.01
C VAL A 558 1.20 18.53 4.50
N CYS A 559 1.47 17.61 3.56
CA CYS A 559 2.79 17.51 2.92
C CYS A 559 3.16 18.83 2.23
N ALA A 560 2.23 19.41 1.48
CA ALA A 560 2.41 20.69 0.82
C ALA A 560 2.74 21.82 1.82
N ALA A 561 1.99 21.91 2.93
CA ALA A 561 2.24 22.90 3.97
C ALA A 561 3.65 22.78 4.53
N ILE A 562 4.08 21.54 4.80
CA ILE A 562 5.41 21.26 5.33
C ILE A 562 6.49 21.79 4.43
N TRP A 563 6.37 21.53 3.13
CA TRP A 563 7.34 22.02 2.18
C TRP A 563 7.38 23.55 2.10
N VAL A 564 6.22 24.21 2.09
CA VAL A 564 6.13 25.68 2.05
C VAL A 564 6.83 26.30 3.25
N LEU A 565 6.62 25.77 4.45
CA LEU A 565 7.27 26.27 5.66
C LEU A 565 8.75 25.92 5.72
N TYR A 566 9.13 24.72 5.31
CA TYR A 566 10.54 24.29 5.24
C TYR A 566 11.37 25.21 4.32
N ARG A 567 10.75 25.73 3.25
CA ARG A 567 11.35 26.70 2.31
C ARG A 567 10.71 28.09 2.42
N TRP A 568 10.29 28.50 3.63
CA TRP A 568 9.58 29.77 3.83
C TRP A 568 10.28 30.97 3.20
N ASN A 569 11.59 31.08 3.37
CA ASN A 569 12.37 32.20 2.84
C ASN A 569 12.41 32.24 1.31
N ASP A 570 12.17 31.12 0.63
CA ASP A 570 12.12 31.10 -0.84
C ASP A 570 10.75 31.52 -1.36
N TYR A 571 9.68 31.07 -0.70
CA TYR A 571 8.30 31.26 -1.16
C TYR A 571 7.64 32.53 -0.62
N ALA A 572 8.04 32.95 0.58
CA ALA A 572 7.48 34.10 1.28
C ALA A 572 8.56 35.01 1.91
N PRO A 573 9.61 35.41 1.15
CA PRO A 573 10.77 36.17 1.69
C PRO A 573 10.40 37.52 2.34
N LYS A 574 9.23 38.06 2.00
CA LYS A 574 8.75 39.36 2.50
C LYS A 574 7.73 39.23 3.63
N LEU A 575 7.29 38.01 3.95
CA LEU A 575 6.33 37.77 5.01
C LEU A 575 7.05 37.24 6.26
N PRO A 576 6.63 37.67 7.45
CA PRO A 576 7.12 37.03 8.67
C PRO A 576 6.72 35.57 8.67
N LEU A 577 7.62 34.69 9.14
CA LEU A 577 7.27 33.30 9.40
C LEU A 577 6.04 33.25 10.33
N PRO A 578 5.08 32.32 10.12
CA PRO A 578 3.97 32.15 11.04
C PRO A 578 4.43 31.96 12.49
N LYS A 579 3.59 32.37 13.43
CA LYS A 579 3.79 32.25 14.88
C LYS A 579 2.94 31.11 15.44
N SER A 580 3.38 30.50 16.54
CA SER A 580 2.55 29.48 17.24
C SER A 580 1.12 29.99 17.42
N GLY A 581 0.14 29.16 17.06
CA GLY A 581 -1.27 29.50 17.09
C GLY A 581 -1.83 30.18 15.82
N ASP A 582 -0.99 30.52 14.82
CA ASP A 582 -1.47 31.10 13.56
C ASP A 582 -2.20 30.04 12.71
N TRP A 583 -3.33 30.41 12.11
CA TRP A 583 -4.12 29.50 11.27
C TRP A 583 -3.67 29.58 9.80
N ILE A 584 -3.51 28.44 9.17
CA ILE A 584 -3.04 28.30 7.79
C ILE A 584 -4.05 27.48 7.00
N LEU A 585 -4.70 28.10 6.02
CA LEU A 585 -5.47 27.38 5.01
C LEU A 585 -4.54 26.84 3.94
N VAL A 586 -4.60 25.55 3.64
CA VAL A 586 -3.81 24.94 2.58
C VAL A 586 -4.77 24.36 1.55
N LEU A 587 -4.66 24.83 0.33
CA LEU A 587 -5.45 24.39 -0.81
C LEU A 587 -4.52 23.73 -1.81
N ASP A 588 -4.64 22.42 -1.98
CA ASP A 588 -3.96 21.64 -3.01
C ASP A 588 -4.96 21.29 -4.13
N TRP A 589 -4.82 21.97 -5.28
CA TRP A 589 -5.66 21.70 -6.44
C TRP A 589 -4.89 20.93 -7.50
N GLY A 590 -4.97 19.61 -7.37
CA GLY A 590 -4.37 18.65 -8.29
C GLY A 590 -5.18 18.42 -9.57
N ALA A 591 -4.85 17.31 -10.24
CA ALA A 591 -5.56 16.88 -11.45
C ALA A 591 -6.86 16.12 -11.15
N GLY A 592 -6.90 15.33 -10.08
CA GLY A 592 -8.09 14.54 -9.73
C GLY A 592 -8.95 15.18 -8.65
N THR A 593 -8.32 15.84 -7.68
CA THR A 593 -8.95 16.35 -6.47
C THR A 593 -8.62 17.82 -6.25
N LEU A 594 -9.47 18.48 -5.49
CA LEU A 594 -9.24 19.77 -4.87
C LEU A 594 -9.37 19.56 -3.37
N ASP A 595 -8.24 19.62 -2.68
CA ASP A 595 -8.12 19.30 -1.26
C ASP A 595 -7.83 20.58 -0.47
N ALA A 596 -8.56 20.80 0.60
CA ALA A 596 -8.35 21.90 1.53
C ALA A 596 -8.16 21.37 2.95
N ALA A 597 -7.20 21.93 3.68
CA ALA A 597 -7.00 21.69 5.09
C ALA A 597 -6.75 23.02 5.81
N VAL A 598 -7.32 23.19 7.00
CA VAL A 598 -6.95 24.31 7.89
C VAL A 598 -6.05 23.76 9.00
N LEU A 599 -4.81 24.24 9.04
CA LEU A 599 -3.77 23.82 9.98
C LEU A 599 -3.51 24.96 10.97
N ILE A 600 -3.10 24.67 12.20
CA ILE A 600 -2.53 25.68 13.10
C ILE A 600 -1.03 25.44 13.17
N TYR A 601 -0.27 26.51 13.02
CA TYR A 601 1.17 26.45 13.08
C TYR A 601 1.67 26.43 14.52
N GLU A 602 2.67 25.61 14.81
CA GLU A 602 3.31 25.51 16.12
C GLU A 602 4.83 25.51 16.02
N ARG A 603 5.49 26.26 16.91
CA ARG A 603 6.90 26.58 16.81
C ARG A 603 7.75 25.71 17.74
N ASN A 604 7.99 24.44 17.35
CA ASN A 604 9.08 23.60 17.85
C ASN A 604 9.57 22.70 16.70
N HIS A 605 10.87 22.71 16.42
CA HIS A 605 11.43 22.31 15.11
C HIS A 605 11.49 20.79 14.86
N PRO A 606 11.17 20.30 13.64
CA PRO A 606 10.51 20.96 12.50
C PRO A 606 8.97 20.77 12.54
N PRO A 607 8.20 21.56 11.76
CA PRO A 607 7.28 22.52 12.38
C PRO A 607 5.80 22.20 12.16
N PHE A 608 5.32 21.01 12.53
CA PHE A 608 3.87 20.77 12.58
C PHE A 608 3.49 19.77 13.66
N PHE A 609 2.53 20.17 14.50
CA PHE A 609 1.53 19.24 14.99
C PHE A 609 0.49 19.05 13.88
N GLN A 610 0.05 17.82 13.67
CA GLN A 610 -1.26 17.61 13.09
C GLN A 610 -2.25 18.04 14.18
N LEU A 611 -3.01 19.12 13.95
CA LEU A 611 -4.22 19.39 14.73
C LEU A 611 -5.43 18.81 14.03
N PRO A 612 -5.85 17.64 14.44
CA PRO A 612 -7.25 17.32 14.37
C PRO A 612 -8.06 18.16 15.41
N PRO A 613 -9.38 18.32 15.26
CA PRO A 613 -10.25 17.91 14.20
C PRO A 613 -10.53 19.13 13.30
N PHE A 614 -9.54 19.84 12.78
CA PHE A 614 -9.87 20.97 11.91
C PHE A 614 -9.81 20.59 10.43
N LEU A 615 -11.03 20.42 9.92
CA LEU A 615 -11.50 20.61 8.56
C LEU A 615 -10.52 20.26 7.43
N GLY A 616 -10.48 18.97 7.12
CA GLY A 616 -10.13 18.53 5.77
C GLY A 616 -11.40 18.47 4.91
N VAL A 617 -11.41 19.14 3.76
CA VAL A 617 -12.45 18.96 2.73
C VAL A 617 -11.78 18.62 1.42
N GLY A 618 -12.19 17.53 0.78
CA GLY A 618 -11.66 17.14 -0.53
C GLY A 618 -12.77 16.92 -1.55
N LEU A 619 -12.78 17.73 -2.61
CA LEU A 619 -13.70 17.56 -3.73
C LEU A 619 -13.06 16.71 -4.83
N GLU A 620 -13.84 15.84 -5.45
CA GLU A 620 -13.45 15.16 -6.71
C GLU A 620 -13.68 16.07 -7.92
N ARG A 621 -13.09 17.26 -7.87
CA ARG A 621 -13.18 18.33 -8.89
C ARG A 621 -11.80 18.90 -9.23
N GLY A 622 -10.87 18.00 -9.58
CA GLY A 622 -9.52 18.40 -10.01
C GLY A 622 -9.46 18.96 -11.43
N GLY A 623 -8.24 19.20 -11.93
CA GLY A 623 -8.00 19.66 -13.29
C GLY A 623 -8.61 18.79 -14.41
N ASP A 624 -8.79 17.48 -14.21
CA ASP A 624 -9.43 16.57 -15.16
C ASP A 624 -10.94 16.85 -15.30
N PHE A 625 -11.59 17.33 -14.22
CA PHE A 625 -12.97 17.80 -14.26
C PHE A 625 -13.06 19.12 -15.07
N LEU A 626 -12.14 20.05 -14.85
CA LEU A 626 -12.05 21.29 -15.63
C LEU A 626 -11.86 21.00 -17.12
N ASP A 627 -11.02 20.02 -17.46
CA ASP A 627 -10.80 19.60 -18.85
C ASP A 627 -12.09 19.06 -19.48
N TRP A 628 -12.89 18.30 -18.73
CA TRP A 628 -14.17 17.77 -19.20
C TRP A 628 -15.21 18.87 -19.45
N GLU A 629 -15.38 19.80 -18.50
CA GLU A 629 -16.29 20.94 -18.66
C GLU A 629 -15.93 21.80 -19.88
N LEU A 630 -14.65 22.13 -20.04
CA LEU A 630 -14.16 22.88 -21.21
C LEU A 630 -14.34 22.09 -22.52
N THR A 631 -14.18 20.76 -22.48
CA THR A 631 -14.43 19.88 -23.63
C THR A 631 -15.91 19.92 -24.02
N CYS A 632 -16.81 19.78 -23.05
CA CYS A 632 -18.26 19.86 -23.27
C CYS A 632 -18.68 21.22 -23.83
N GLU A 633 -18.19 22.33 -23.25
CA GLU A 633 -18.46 23.68 -23.74
C GLU A 633 -18.00 23.87 -25.19
N PHE A 634 -16.80 23.40 -25.52
CA PHE A 634 -16.29 23.47 -26.89
C PHE A 634 -17.15 22.66 -27.86
N LEU A 635 -17.49 21.41 -27.52
CA LEU A 635 -18.27 20.52 -28.39
C LEU A 635 -19.66 21.09 -28.66
N GLU A 636 -20.30 21.67 -27.66
CA GLU A 636 -21.58 22.37 -27.80
C GLU A 636 -21.46 23.57 -28.74
N ARG A 637 -20.47 24.45 -28.53
CA ARG A 637 -20.24 25.63 -29.38
C ARG A 637 -19.85 25.27 -30.82
N ALA A 638 -19.14 24.16 -31.01
CA ALA A 638 -18.71 23.66 -32.31
C ALA A 638 -19.82 22.89 -33.05
N GLY A 639 -20.96 22.60 -32.39
CA GLY A 639 -22.06 21.83 -32.97
C GLY A 639 -21.75 20.34 -33.17
N LEU A 640 -20.81 19.79 -32.39
CA LEU A 640 -20.38 18.38 -32.48
C LEU A 640 -21.23 17.52 -31.51
N THR A 641 -22.52 17.40 -31.81
CA THR A 641 -23.52 16.82 -30.90
C THR A 641 -23.24 15.37 -30.50
N ASP A 642 -22.78 14.53 -31.43
CA ASP A 642 -22.53 13.11 -31.17
C ASP A 642 -21.37 12.94 -30.17
N MET A 643 -20.30 13.71 -30.34
CA MET A 643 -19.16 13.71 -29.43
C MET A 643 -19.51 14.33 -28.07
N LEU A 644 -20.39 15.35 -28.05
CA LEU A 644 -20.88 15.94 -26.80
C LEU A 644 -21.67 14.91 -25.99
N GLN A 645 -22.54 14.16 -26.65
CA GLN A 645 -23.31 13.10 -25.99
C GLN A 645 -22.37 12.00 -25.47
N GLU A 646 -21.39 11.57 -26.28
CA GLU A 646 -20.37 10.62 -25.85
C GLU A 646 -19.61 11.10 -24.60
N ALA A 647 -19.15 12.36 -24.59
CA ALA A 647 -18.44 12.94 -23.45
C ALA A 647 -19.30 12.98 -22.19
N LYS A 648 -20.60 13.28 -22.31
CA LYS A 648 -21.56 13.29 -21.20
C LYS A 648 -21.85 11.88 -20.68
N ASP A 649 -22.04 10.92 -21.57
CA ASP A 649 -22.32 9.52 -21.21
C ASP A 649 -21.15 8.86 -20.48
N LEU A 650 -19.92 9.18 -20.91
CA LEU A 650 -18.71 8.68 -20.25
C LEU A 650 -18.42 9.39 -18.93
N GLY A 651 -18.73 10.69 -18.86
CA GLY A 651 -18.41 11.57 -17.74
C GLY A 651 -16.91 11.83 -17.59
N TRP A 652 -16.58 12.78 -16.71
CA TRP A 652 -15.22 13.30 -16.55
C TRP A 652 -14.18 12.25 -16.10
N LYS A 653 -14.58 11.20 -15.36
CA LYS A 653 -13.67 10.13 -14.90
C LYS A 653 -13.24 9.17 -16.01
N ARG A 654 -13.99 9.10 -17.13
CA ARG A 654 -13.78 8.05 -18.16
C ARG A 654 -13.52 8.59 -19.56
N PHE A 655 -14.00 9.79 -19.90
CA PHE A 655 -13.94 10.29 -21.28
C PHE A 655 -12.52 10.32 -21.89
N ARG A 656 -11.47 10.57 -21.08
CA ARG A 656 -10.07 10.61 -21.57
C ARG A 656 -9.50 9.27 -22.01
N TRP A 657 -10.09 8.15 -21.58
CA TRP A 657 -9.54 6.82 -21.87
C TRP A 657 -10.54 5.82 -22.45
N LYS A 658 -11.84 6.01 -22.19
CA LYS A 658 -12.93 5.26 -22.85
C LYS A 658 -13.50 5.97 -24.07
N GLY A 659 -13.20 7.25 -24.27
CA GLY A 659 -13.68 8.01 -25.42
C GLY A 659 -13.08 7.57 -26.74
N SER A 660 -13.80 7.90 -27.81
CA SER A 660 -13.36 7.81 -29.19
C SER A 660 -12.00 8.51 -29.37
N LEU A 661 -11.26 8.12 -30.43
CA LEU A 661 -9.95 8.72 -30.69
C LEU A 661 -10.06 10.25 -30.82
N ALA A 662 -11.08 10.75 -31.53
CA ALA A 662 -11.37 12.18 -31.65
C ALA A 662 -11.58 12.85 -30.28
N LEU A 663 -12.40 12.25 -29.41
CA LEU A 663 -12.67 12.79 -28.07
C LEU A 663 -11.41 12.81 -27.20
N ARG A 664 -10.58 11.75 -27.26
CA ARG A 664 -9.30 11.69 -26.55
C ARG A 664 -8.29 12.74 -27.05
N GLN A 665 -8.23 12.95 -28.36
CA GLN A 665 -7.40 14.00 -28.98
C GLN A 665 -7.84 15.39 -28.54
N LEU A 666 -9.14 15.66 -28.53
CA LEU A 666 -9.70 16.92 -28.06
C LEU A 666 -9.42 17.15 -26.58
N ALA A 667 -9.66 16.15 -25.72
CA ALA A 667 -9.39 16.26 -24.30
C ALA A 667 -7.92 16.61 -24.00
N GLU A 668 -6.99 16.02 -24.75
CA GLU A 668 -5.56 16.35 -24.62
C GLU A 668 -5.23 17.76 -25.15
N ALA A 669 -5.87 18.19 -26.25
CA ALA A 669 -5.74 19.55 -26.77
C ALA A 669 -6.28 20.61 -25.78
N ILE A 670 -7.42 20.35 -25.14
CA ILE A 670 -8.03 21.20 -24.10
C ILE A 670 -7.11 21.29 -22.88
N ARG A 671 -6.58 20.16 -22.40
CA ARG A 671 -5.62 20.15 -21.27
C ARG A 671 -4.40 21.01 -21.57
N GLN A 672 -3.83 20.90 -22.77
CA GLN A 672 -2.71 21.74 -23.21
C GLN A 672 -3.10 23.22 -23.29
N GLY A 673 -4.31 23.52 -23.76
CA GLY A 673 -4.84 24.87 -23.79
C GLY A 673 -5.02 25.47 -22.40
N LYS A 674 -5.55 24.69 -21.45
CA LYS A 674 -5.69 25.09 -20.04
C LYS A 674 -4.34 25.41 -19.40
N GLU A 675 -3.35 24.53 -19.57
CA GLU A 675 -1.97 24.77 -19.09
C GLU A 675 -1.38 26.03 -19.74
N SER A 676 -1.60 26.22 -21.05
CA SER A 676 -1.09 27.38 -21.78
C SER A 676 -1.74 28.69 -21.34
N VAL A 677 -3.05 28.72 -21.09
CA VAL A 677 -3.79 29.93 -20.70
C VAL A 677 -3.49 30.31 -19.25
N SER A 678 -3.32 29.33 -18.36
CA SER A 678 -3.03 29.57 -16.94
C SER A 678 -1.59 30.02 -16.65
N GLN A 679 -0.61 29.58 -17.45
CA GLN A 679 0.81 29.86 -17.19
C GLN A 679 1.36 31.11 -17.88
N ALA A 680 0.67 31.60 -18.90
CA ALA A 680 1.23 32.62 -19.75
C ALA A 680 0.74 34.02 -19.34
N LEU A 681 1.63 34.98 -19.45
CA LEU A 681 1.43 36.33 -18.93
C LEU A 681 0.21 37.04 -19.55
N GLN A 682 -0.14 36.76 -20.82
CA GLN A 682 -1.30 37.36 -21.52
C GLN A 682 -1.94 36.57 -22.71
N PRO A 683 -2.11 35.23 -22.75
CA PRO A 683 -2.99 34.61 -23.75
C PRO A 683 -4.43 34.55 -23.25
N MET A 684 -5.29 35.36 -23.86
CA MET A 684 -6.74 35.35 -23.61
C MET A 684 -7.42 34.06 -24.07
N GLN A 685 -6.80 33.32 -25.00
CA GLN A 685 -7.36 32.11 -25.59
C GLN A 685 -6.30 31.18 -26.18
N TYR A 686 -6.67 29.90 -26.28
CA TYR A 686 -5.97 28.85 -27.01
C TYR A 686 -6.90 28.28 -28.08
N THR A 687 -6.46 28.20 -29.33
CA THR A 687 -7.33 27.89 -30.48
C THR A 687 -7.02 26.54 -31.12
N ILE A 688 -7.91 26.07 -32.00
CA ILE A 688 -7.70 24.87 -32.83
C ILE A 688 -6.38 24.94 -33.59
N GLY A 689 -6.01 26.13 -34.10
CA GLY A 689 -4.75 26.36 -34.79
C GLY A 689 -3.52 26.03 -33.93
N ASN A 690 -3.56 26.39 -32.64
CA ASN A 690 -2.49 26.04 -31.69
C ASN A 690 -2.41 24.53 -31.44
N ALA A 691 -3.56 23.86 -31.45
CA ALA A 691 -3.67 22.43 -31.15
C ALA A 691 -3.54 21.49 -32.35
N ARG A 692 -3.32 22.01 -33.57
CA ARG A 692 -3.45 21.25 -34.82
C ARG A 692 -2.62 19.97 -34.88
N ARG A 693 -1.49 19.91 -34.18
CA ARG A 693 -0.64 18.71 -34.06
C ARG A 693 -1.30 17.54 -33.31
N TRP A 694 -2.30 17.82 -32.47
CA TRP A 694 -3.00 16.83 -31.64
C TRP A 694 -4.36 16.44 -32.23
N LEU A 695 -5.00 17.35 -32.95
CA LEU A 695 -6.31 17.18 -33.57
C LEU A 695 -6.17 16.61 -34.99
N THR A 696 -5.78 15.34 -35.10
CA THR A 696 -5.55 14.69 -36.40
C THR A 696 -6.80 14.02 -36.97
N ASP A 697 -7.83 13.82 -36.15
CA ASP A 697 -9.09 13.24 -36.61
C ASP A 697 -9.78 14.16 -37.65
N PRO A 698 -10.29 13.60 -38.77
CA PRO A 698 -10.96 14.37 -39.80
C PRO A 698 -12.08 15.29 -39.31
N VAL A 699 -12.76 14.95 -38.21
CA VAL A 699 -13.85 15.74 -37.63
C VAL A 699 -13.44 17.19 -37.33
N PHE A 700 -12.16 17.44 -37.05
CA PHE A 700 -11.65 18.78 -36.75
C PHE A 700 -11.16 19.56 -37.99
N THR A 701 -11.04 18.92 -39.14
CA THR A 701 -10.37 19.49 -40.34
C THR A 701 -11.11 20.70 -40.91
N ASN A 702 -12.44 20.69 -40.81
CA ASN A 702 -13.31 21.73 -41.36
C ASN A 702 -13.59 22.88 -40.36
N LEU A 703 -13.09 22.78 -39.13
CA LEU A 703 -13.27 23.83 -38.13
C LEU A 703 -12.31 24.99 -38.38
N ASN A 704 -12.77 26.21 -38.08
CA ASN A 704 -11.95 27.40 -38.20
C ASN A 704 -10.76 27.31 -37.24
N THR A 705 -9.53 27.53 -37.74
CA THR A 705 -8.32 27.47 -36.92
C THR A 705 -8.29 28.53 -35.80
N ASN A 706 -9.02 29.63 -35.95
CA ASN A 706 -9.15 30.66 -34.92
C ASN A 706 -10.25 30.36 -33.90
N PHE A 707 -10.98 29.25 -34.05
CA PHE A 707 -12.01 28.87 -33.10
C PHE A 707 -11.36 28.56 -31.74
N PRO A 708 -11.82 29.19 -30.63
CA PRO A 708 -11.17 29.00 -29.34
C PRO A 708 -11.59 27.68 -28.70
N LEU A 709 -10.58 26.88 -28.34
CA LEU A 709 -10.69 25.66 -27.54
C LEU A 709 -10.84 26.00 -26.06
N VAL A 710 -9.99 26.89 -25.54
CA VAL A 710 -10.00 27.35 -24.15
C VAL A 710 -9.87 28.86 -24.14
N THR A 711 -10.66 29.54 -23.31
CA THR A 711 -10.51 30.97 -23.02
C THR A 711 -10.29 31.17 -21.53
N THR A 712 -9.63 32.26 -21.15
CA THR A 712 -9.49 32.62 -19.72
C THR A 712 -10.86 32.75 -19.06
N LEU A 713 -11.83 33.36 -19.75
CA LEU A 713 -13.18 33.53 -19.24
C LEU A 713 -13.88 32.20 -18.93
N SER A 714 -13.80 31.23 -19.85
CA SER A 714 -14.39 29.90 -19.65
C SER A 714 -13.70 29.17 -18.49
N LEU A 715 -12.37 29.20 -18.44
CA LEU A 715 -11.61 28.55 -17.37
C LEU A 715 -11.91 29.16 -16.00
N ASP A 716 -11.90 30.49 -15.90
CA ASP A 716 -12.20 31.25 -14.68
C ASP A 716 -13.62 30.98 -14.17
N LYS A 717 -14.59 30.87 -15.09
CA LYS A 717 -15.98 30.54 -14.74
C LYS A 717 -16.07 29.17 -14.08
N VAL A 718 -15.47 28.13 -14.67
CA VAL A 718 -15.52 26.77 -14.12
C VAL A 718 -14.73 26.71 -12.80
N ALA A 719 -13.57 27.36 -12.73
CA ALA A 719 -12.77 27.40 -11.51
C ALA A 719 -13.52 28.05 -10.34
N LYS A 720 -14.22 29.17 -10.59
CA LYS A 720 -15.09 29.83 -9.60
C LYS A 720 -16.16 28.90 -9.04
N GLN A 721 -16.86 28.18 -9.92
CA GLN A 721 -17.93 27.26 -9.51
C GLN A 721 -17.41 26.16 -8.57
N VAL A 722 -16.25 25.58 -8.89
CA VAL A 722 -15.65 24.54 -8.04
C VAL A 722 -15.16 25.12 -6.70
N LEU A 723 -14.59 26.32 -6.70
CA LEU A 723 -14.17 27.00 -5.48
C LEU A 723 -15.36 27.39 -4.60
N GLU A 724 -16.48 27.83 -5.17
CA GLU A 724 -17.73 28.09 -4.44
C GLU A 724 -18.30 26.82 -3.81
N GLU A 725 -18.26 25.69 -4.52
CA GLU A 725 -18.62 24.37 -3.97
C GLU A 725 -17.71 24.02 -2.79
N LEU A 726 -16.38 24.18 -2.92
CA LEU A 726 -15.43 23.93 -1.83
C LEU A 726 -15.72 24.84 -0.63
N LYS A 727 -15.92 26.14 -0.89
CA LYS A 727 -16.20 27.12 0.15
C LYS A 727 -17.46 26.77 0.93
N THR A 728 -18.51 26.30 0.25
CA THR A 728 -19.76 25.88 0.89
C THR A 728 -19.54 24.75 1.90
N HIS A 729 -18.70 23.77 1.54
CA HIS A 729 -18.32 22.69 2.47
C HIS A 729 -17.47 23.22 3.61
N LEU A 730 -16.52 24.11 3.34
CA LEU A 730 -15.69 24.71 4.38
C LEU A 730 -16.52 25.59 5.35
N ASP A 731 -17.52 26.32 4.84
CA ASP A 731 -18.43 27.16 5.62
C ASP A 731 -19.25 26.36 6.64
N ALA A 732 -19.60 25.12 6.32
CA ALA A 732 -20.30 24.21 7.24
C ALA A 732 -19.51 23.92 8.52
N HIS A 733 -18.19 24.14 8.49
CA HIS A 733 -17.28 23.81 9.58
C HIS A 733 -16.58 25.04 10.19
N LEU A 734 -16.22 26.06 9.39
CA LEU A 734 -15.61 27.30 9.87
C LEU A 734 -16.65 28.32 10.37
N GLY A 735 -17.89 28.28 9.86
CA GLY A 735 -18.87 29.35 10.05
C GLY A 735 -18.47 30.66 9.35
N SER A 736 -19.28 31.71 9.50
CA SER A 736 -19.04 33.01 8.84
C SER A 736 -17.79 33.72 9.33
N ASP A 737 -17.51 33.64 10.63
CA ASP A 737 -16.47 34.44 11.28
C ASP A 737 -15.09 33.76 11.22
N GLY A 738 -15.07 32.43 11.03
CA GLY A 738 -13.84 31.61 11.03
C GLY A 738 -12.85 31.93 9.91
N TRP A 739 -13.31 32.53 8.81
CA TRP A 739 -12.41 32.94 7.72
C TRP A 739 -11.45 34.07 8.10
N SER A 740 -11.89 34.97 9.00
CA SER A 740 -11.07 36.10 9.45
C SER A 740 -9.93 35.68 10.39
N GLU A 741 -10.09 34.53 11.04
CA GLU A 741 -9.08 33.92 11.90
C GLU A 741 -7.94 33.29 11.10
N ILE A 742 -8.12 32.97 9.82
CA ILE A 742 -7.07 32.39 8.96
C ILE A 742 -5.99 33.45 8.69
N ASP A 743 -4.76 33.19 9.12
CA ASP A 743 -3.64 34.14 9.04
C ASP A 743 -2.87 34.06 7.73
N TYR A 744 -2.72 32.85 7.18
CA TYR A 744 -2.07 32.60 5.91
C TYR A 744 -2.88 31.62 5.06
N ALA A 745 -2.72 31.70 3.74
CA ALA A 745 -3.22 30.68 2.84
C ALA A 745 -2.13 30.20 1.88
N PHE A 746 -1.98 28.88 1.74
CA PHE A 746 -1.05 28.25 0.81
C PHE A 746 -1.85 27.63 -0.34
N VAL A 747 -1.50 27.99 -1.57
CA VAL A 747 -2.14 27.45 -2.77
C VAL A 747 -1.11 26.66 -3.56
N VAL A 748 -1.36 25.36 -3.68
CA VAL A 748 -0.47 24.35 -4.26
C VAL A 748 -1.24 23.52 -5.30
N GLY A 749 -0.52 22.70 -6.07
CA GLY A 749 -1.11 21.84 -7.08
C GLY A 749 -1.12 22.47 -8.48
N GLY A 750 -1.22 21.62 -9.50
CA GLY A 750 -1.14 22.03 -10.91
C GLY A 750 -2.25 23.02 -11.32
N SER A 751 -3.47 22.79 -10.86
CA SER A 751 -4.62 23.66 -11.11
C SER A 751 -4.63 24.88 -10.18
N GLY A 752 -4.00 24.76 -9.00
CA GLY A 752 -3.86 25.84 -8.03
C GLY A 752 -3.05 27.03 -8.54
N GLN A 753 -2.30 26.84 -9.63
CA GLN A 753 -1.53 27.90 -10.29
C GLN A 753 -2.38 28.91 -11.06
N MET A 754 -3.70 28.72 -11.21
CA MET A 754 -4.54 29.73 -11.86
C MET A 754 -4.59 31.00 -11.00
N GLU A 755 -4.41 32.18 -11.61
CA GLU A 755 -4.35 33.45 -10.86
C GLU A 755 -5.65 33.74 -10.09
N ILE A 756 -6.79 33.42 -10.69
CA ILE A 756 -8.11 33.56 -10.08
C ILE A 756 -8.24 32.81 -8.74
N VAL A 757 -7.52 31.69 -8.57
CA VAL A 757 -7.56 30.88 -7.35
C VAL A 757 -6.94 31.66 -6.19
N GLY A 758 -5.76 32.23 -6.40
CA GLY A 758 -5.09 33.05 -5.38
C GLY A 758 -5.93 34.27 -4.98
N ASN A 759 -6.57 34.91 -5.97
CA ASN A 759 -7.46 36.06 -5.74
C ASN A 759 -8.68 35.68 -4.89
N ILE A 760 -9.38 34.61 -5.27
CA ILE A 760 -10.57 34.14 -4.54
C ILE A 760 -10.20 33.71 -3.11
N VAL A 761 -9.10 32.95 -2.95
CA VAL A 761 -8.65 32.52 -1.61
C VAL A 761 -8.25 33.73 -0.74
N GLY A 762 -7.58 34.72 -1.32
CA GLY A 762 -7.25 35.95 -0.61
C GLY A 762 -8.46 36.80 -0.23
N GLU A 763 -9.50 36.82 -1.08
CA GLU A 763 -10.81 37.40 -0.77
C GLU A 763 -11.50 36.65 0.37
N TRP A 764 -11.45 35.31 0.39
CA TRP A 764 -12.05 34.50 1.46
C TRP A 764 -11.47 34.85 2.83
N ILE A 765 -10.15 34.92 2.95
CA ILE A 765 -9.48 35.20 4.23
C ILE A 765 -9.36 36.72 4.53
N GLY A 766 -9.71 37.58 3.58
CA GLY A 766 -9.60 39.04 3.69
C GLY A 766 -8.16 39.59 3.77
N LYS A 767 -7.15 38.77 3.45
CA LYS A 767 -5.70 39.04 3.62
C LYS A 767 -4.92 38.68 2.35
N MET A 768 -5.11 39.46 1.28
CA MET A 768 -4.55 39.15 -0.04
C MET A 768 -3.01 39.05 -0.06
N ASP A 769 -2.32 39.82 0.78
CA ASP A 769 -0.87 39.78 0.94
C ASP A 769 -0.35 38.56 1.71
N ARG A 770 -1.25 37.75 2.29
CA ARG A 770 -0.92 36.54 3.07
C ARG A 770 -1.14 35.23 2.30
N VAL A 771 -1.46 35.31 1.01
CA VAL A 771 -1.58 34.15 0.13
C VAL A 771 -0.21 33.79 -0.46
N VAL A 772 0.32 32.63 -0.08
CA VAL A 772 1.52 32.04 -0.67
C VAL A 772 1.10 31.04 -1.75
N GLN A 773 1.11 31.49 -3.00
CA GLN A 773 0.74 30.65 -4.14
C GLN A 773 2.00 30.13 -4.84
N LEU A 774 2.17 28.81 -4.85
CA LEU A 774 3.28 28.18 -5.55
C LEU A 774 3.03 28.19 -7.07
N ARG A 775 4.11 28.28 -7.85
CA ARG A 775 4.05 28.33 -9.32
C ARG A 775 5.12 27.41 -9.94
N GLY A 776 4.92 27.06 -11.21
CA GLY A 776 5.89 26.30 -11.99
C GLY A 776 6.12 24.90 -11.41
N ARG A 777 7.40 24.49 -11.32
CA ARG A 777 7.75 23.14 -10.84
C ARG A 777 7.37 22.94 -9.37
N ASP A 778 7.50 23.96 -8.53
CA ASP A 778 7.36 23.81 -7.09
C ASP A 778 5.92 23.53 -6.70
N ALA A 779 4.95 24.12 -7.41
CA ALA A 779 3.52 23.79 -7.26
C ALA A 779 3.20 22.32 -7.56
N ILE A 780 4.02 21.65 -8.35
CA ILE A 780 3.82 20.24 -8.75
C ILE A 780 4.57 19.30 -7.81
N LEU A 781 5.72 19.72 -7.27
CA LEU A 781 6.62 18.85 -6.52
C LEU A 781 6.52 19.01 -5.00
N ALA A 782 5.88 20.08 -4.50
CA ALA A 782 5.80 20.41 -3.08
C ALA A 782 5.28 19.25 -2.22
N VAL A 783 4.30 18.49 -2.70
CA VAL A 783 3.74 17.33 -1.99
C VAL A 783 4.78 16.24 -1.81
N ALA A 784 5.50 15.85 -2.87
CA ALA A 784 6.54 14.82 -2.78
C ALA A 784 7.70 15.26 -1.88
N PHE A 785 8.15 16.51 -2.01
CA PHE A 785 9.21 17.06 -1.17
C PHE A 785 8.80 17.13 0.30
N GLY A 786 7.59 17.62 0.57
CA GLY A 786 7.00 17.63 1.90
C GLY A 786 6.92 16.25 2.51
N ALA A 787 6.51 15.26 1.72
CA ALA A 787 6.47 13.87 2.17
C ALA A 787 7.85 13.33 2.55
N ALA A 788 8.92 13.73 1.85
CA ALA A 788 10.29 13.27 2.13
C ALA A 788 10.92 13.90 3.39
N VAL A 789 10.41 15.04 3.87
CA VAL A 789 10.88 15.69 5.12
C VAL A 789 10.01 15.38 6.33
N LEU A 790 8.90 14.67 6.16
CA LEU A 790 7.96 14.33 7.25
C LEU A 790 8.61 13.62 8.44
N SER A 791 9.66 12.84 8.19
CA SER A 791 10.40 12.13 9.24
C SER A 791 11.24 13.02 10.13
N ASP A 792 11.63 14.19 9.64
CA ASP A 792 12.29 15.17 10.48
C ASP A 792 11.27 15.77 11.44
N VAL A 793 9.99 15.80 11.05
CA VAL A 793 8.88 16.42 11.78
C VAL A 793 8.36 15.44 12.83
N GLN A 794 8.42 15.83 14.10
CA GLN A 794 7.71 15.11 15.16
C GLN A 794 6.22 15.43 15.03
N ILE A 795 5.46 14.49 14.46
CA ILE A 795 4.00 14.54 14.47
C ILE A 795 3.53 13.74 15.67
N GLU A 796 3.45 14.40 16.83
CA GLU A 796 2.80 13.83 18.01
C GLU A 796 1.28 14.03 17.87
N ALA A 797 0.56 12.92 17.72
CA ALA A 797 -0.89 12.90 17.63
C ALA A 797 -1.45 12.30 18.91
N MET A 798 -2.26 13.05 19.68
CA MET A 798 -3.10 12.40 20.70
C MET A 798 -3.90 11.24 20.08
N PRO A 799 -4.00 10.07 20.72
CA PRO A 799 -4.62 8.89 20.12
C PRO A 799 -6.16 8.95 19.97
N PHE A 800 -6.81 10.05 20.36
CA PHE A 800 -8.27 10.18 20.45
C PHE A 800 -8.80 11.58 20.10
N SER A 801 -10.11 11.66 19.88
CA SER A 801 -10.86 12.92 19.76
C SER A 801 -11.55 13.30 21.05
N LEU A 802 -11.85 14.58 21.26
CA LEU A 802 -12.71 15.06 22.33
C LEU A 802 -13.98 15.66 21.76
N THR A 803 -15.10 15.24 22.33
CA THR A 803 -16.44 15.75 22.04
C THR A 803 -17.04 16.32 23.31
N LEU A 804 -17.59 17.52 23.24
CA LEU A 804 -18.42 18.10 24.28
C LEU A 804 -19.88 17.89 23.92
N ARG A 805 -20.59 17.16 24.78
CA ARG A 805 -22.03 17.05 24.71
C ARG A 805 -22.65 18.03 25.70
N VAL A 806 -23.49 18.96 25.23
CA VAL A 806 -24.23 19.91 26.09
C VAL A 806 -25.72 19.72 25.85
N GLY A 807 -26.42 19.08 26.79
CA GLY A 807 -27.81 18.67 26.58
C GLY A 807 -27.94 17.69 25.40
N GLU A 808 -28.73 18.05 24.39
CA GLU A 808 -28.88 17.27 23.14
C GLU A 808 -27.86 17.67 22.06
N GLU A 809 -27.12 18.76 22.24
CA GLU A 809 -26.11 19.21 21.30
C GLU A 809 -24.81 18.44 21.48
N VAL A 810 -24.23 18.00 20.38
CA VAL A 810 -22.94 17.31 20.34
C VAL A 810 -21.98 18.17 19.53
N LEU A 811 -20.93 18.63 20.19
CA LEU A 811 -19.90 19.50 19.61
C LEU A 811 -18.58 18.75 19.66
N THR A 812 -18.04 18.33 18.53
CA THR A 812 -16.67 17.80 18.48
C THR A 812 -15.71 18.96 18.73
N LEU A 813 -14.98 18.92 19.85
CA LEU A 813 -14.09 20.00 20.29
C LEU A 813 -12.67 19.80 19.76
N LEU A 814 -12.13 18.58 19.86
CA LEU A 814 -10.74 18.28 19.52
C LEU A 814 -10.64 16.93 18.77
N ARG A 815 -9.69 16.77 17.86
CA ARG A 815 -9.03 15.51 17.53
C ARG A 815 -7.54 15.81 17.72
N THR A 816 -6.69 14.81 17.63
CA THR A 816 -5.23 14.78 17.78
C THR A 816 -4.40 16.09 17.76
N GLY A 817 -3.33 16.14 18.56
CA GLY A 817 -2.26 17.16 18.50
C GLY A 817 -2.00 17.86 19.84
N ASP A 818 -0.76 17.78 20.35
CA ASP A 818 -0.43 17.82 21.79
C ASP A 818 -0.40 19.19 22.49
N SER A 819 -1.08 20.20 21.95
CA SER A 819 -1.34 21.43 22.71
C SER A 819 -2.43 22.27 22.07
N ILE A 820 -3.47 22.61 22.86
CA ILE A 820 -4.36 23.72 22.56
C ILE A 820 -3.59 25.00 22.86
N THR A 821 -2.96 25.60 21.86
CA THR A 821 -2.22 26.86 22.04
C THR A 821 -3.11 28.09 22.17
N ARG A 822 -4.41 27.96 21.84
CA ARG A 822 -5.45 28.94 22.16
C ARG A 822 -6.63 28.29 22.85
N PRO A 823 -6.99 28.72 24.08
CA PRO A 823 -8.16 28.19 24.78
C PRO A 823 -9.39 28.16 23.88
N ILE A 824 -10.03 26.99 23.78
CA ILE A 824 -11.34 26.88 23.16
C ILE A 824 -12.31 27.56 24.11
N GLU A 825 -12.75 28.77 23.77
CA GLU A 825 -13.78 29.48 24.52
C GLU A 825 -15.14 29.33 23.84
N ARG A 826 -16.16 28.97 24.63
CA ARG A 826 -17.56 28.90 24.18
C ARG A 826 -18.50 29.46 25.23
N LEU A 827 -19.52 30.19 24.78
CA LEU A 827 -20.49 30.85 25.64
C LEU A 827 -21.82 30.10 25.58
N PHE A 828 -22.35 29.70 26.73
CA PHE A 828 -23.63 29.01 26.84
C PHE A 828 -24.61 29.81 27.67
N GLN A 829 -25.89 29.80 27.28
CA GLN A 829 -26.99 30.27 28.13
C GLN A 829 -27.46 29.13 29.02
N VAL A 830 -27.63 29.37 30.32
CA VAL A 830 -28.16 28.35 31.25
C VAL A 830 -29.69 28.34 31.21
N PRO A 831 -30.32 27.23 30.81
CA PRO A 831 -31.78 27.09 30.89
C PRO A 831 -32.24 27.04 32.35
N LEU A 832 -33.51 27.39 32.61
CA LEU A 832 -34.13 27.27 33.94
C LEU A 832 -34.05 25.85 34.54
N GLY A 833 -33.95 24.83 33.69
CA GLY A 833 -33.76 23.42 34.09
C GLY A 833 -32.34 23.04 34.52
N GLY A 834 -31.37 23.96 34.41
CA GLY A 834 -29.94 23.70 34.51
C GLY A 834 -29.32 23.31 33.17
N LEU A 835 -27.99 23.23 33.12
CA LEU A 835 -27.21 22.83 31.95
C LEU A 835 -26.34 21.62 32.33
N ASN A 836 -26.37 20.57 31.52
CA ASN A 836 -25.49 19.42 31.68
C ASN A 836 -24.52 19.40 30.51
N ALA A 837 -23.23 19.25 30.80
CA ALA A 837 -22.18 19.11 29.82
C ALA A 837 -21.31 17.88 30.15
N GLU A 838 -20.86 17.17 29.12
CA GLU A 838 -19.95 16.04 29.25
C GLU A 838 -18.85 16.16 28.22
N LEU A 839 -17.61 15.92 28.65
CA LEU A 839 -16.45 15.81 27.78
C LEU A 839 -16.19 14.31 27.54
N ILE A 840 -16.10 13.92 26.27
CA ILE A 840 -16.05 12.53 25.83
C ILE A 840 -14.81 12.35 24.97
N ALA A 841 -13.94 11.41 25.34
CA ALA A 841 -12.82 10.96 24.52
C ALA A 841 -13.27 9.85 23.56
N ASN A 842 -13.11 10.03 22.25
CA ASN A 842 -13.45 9.03 21.24
C ASN A 842 -12.19 8.37 20.67
N PHE A 843 -12.11 7.05 20.83
CA PHE A 843 -11.05 6.16 20.36
C PHE A 843 -11.63 5.22 19.29
N GLY A 844 -11.49 5.58 18.01
CA GLY A 844 -12.14 4.84 16.93
C GLY A 844 -13.66 4.80 17.12
N GLU A 845 -14.22 3.61 17.30
CA GLU A 845 -15.67 3.41 17.55
C GLU A 845 -16.07 3.56 19.03
N HIS A 846 -15.10 3.67 19.94
CA HIS A 846 -15.36 3.77 21.38
C HIS A 846 -15.47 5.24 21.82
N ALA A 847 -16.50 5.56 22.59
CA ALA A 847 -16.72 6.89 23.18
C ALA A 847 -16.72 6.78 24.71
N ILE A 848 -15.76 7.42 25.37
CA ILE A 848 -15.53 7.33 26.81
C ILE A 848 -15.72 8.72 27.43
N PRO A 849 -16.76 8.93 28.24
CA PRO A 849 -16.89 10.17 29.02
C PRO A 849 -15.71 10.30 30.00
N ILE A 850 -14.96 11.39 29.91
CA ILE A 850 -13.78 11.65 30.76
C ILE A 850 -14.03 12.78 31.78
N ALA A 851 -15.03 13.61 31.56
CA ALA A 851 -15.36 14.76 32.40
C ALA A 851 -16.86 15.06 32.34
N SER A 852 -17.45 15.58 33.42
CA SER A 852 -18.84 16.04 33.39
C SER A 852 -19.07 17.27 34.27
N PHE A 853 -19.87 18.21 33.76
CA PHE A 853 -20.23 19.44 34.44
C PHE A 853 -21.76 19.58 34.48
N LYS A 854 -22.27 20.01 35.62
CA LYS A 854 -23.69 20.30 35.81
C LYS A 854 -23.84 21.66 36.47
N ALA A 855 -24.43 22.61 35.73
CA ALA A 855 -24.72 23.93 36.25
C ALA A 855 -25.82 23.85 37.34
N PRO A 856 -25.68 24.54 38.48
CA PRO A 856 -26.69 24.58 39.53
C PRO A 856 -28.03 25.13 39.02
N ARG A 857 -29.14 24.55 39.48
CA ARG A 857 -30.49 25.08 39.19
C ARG A 857 -30.61 26.49 39.76
N GLY A 858 -30.99 27.46 38.91
CA GLY A 858 -31.18 28.86 39.31
C GLY A 858 -30.03 29.81 38.93
N LEU A 859 -28.99 29.33 38.24
CA LEU A 859 -28.02 30.20 37.57
C LEU A 859 -28.70 30.90 36.37
N ILE A 860 -28.89 32.23 36.43
CA ILE A 860 -29.57 33.03 35.38
C ILE A 860 -28.55 33.62 34.36
N SER A 861 -27.26 33.38 34.57
CA SER A 861 -26.15 33.97 33.83
C SER A 861 -25.77 33.16 32.57
N LYS A 862 -24.97 33.79 31.71
CA LYS A 862 -24.20 33.10 30.67
C LYS A 862 -22.98 32.47 31.34
N ILE A 863 -22.63 31.25 30.96
CA ILE A 863 -21.40 30.58 31.41
C ILE A 863 -20.48 30.42 30.21
N ARG A 864 -19.21 30.78 30.43
CA ARG A 864 -18.14 30.58 29.46
C ARG A 864 -17.39 29.31 29.81
N MET A 865 -17.37 28.36 28.87
CA MET A 865 -16.48 27.21 28.92
C MET A 865 -15.14 27.61 28.30
N THR A 866 -14.04 27.27 28.96
CA THR A 866 -12.69 27.35 28.39
C THR A 866 -12.02 25.99 28.50
N LEU A 867 -11.49 25.48 27.39
CA LEU A 867 -10.75 24.22 27.33
C LEU A 867 -9.37 24.48 26.70
N TYR A 868 -8.28 24.17 27.41
CA TYR A 868 -6.92 24.31 26.90
C TYR A 868 -5.99 23.24 27.46
N ILE A 869 -4.84 23.04 26.82
CA ILE A 869 -3.79 22.15 27.28
C ILE A 869 -2.66 23.03 27.82
N THR A 870 -2.18 22.73 29.02
CA THR A 870 -1.06 23.41 29.65
C THR A 870 0.28 22.86 29.16
N ASP A 871 1.35 23.63 29.35
CA ASP A 871 2.72 23.27 28.95
C ASP A 871 3.21 21.93 29.55
N ASP A 872 2.62 21.48 30.65
CA ASP A 872 2.89 20.21 31.33
C ASP A 872 1.92 19.07 30.93
N ARG A 873 1.24 19.19 29.77
CA ARG A 873 0.34 18.18 29.18
C ARG A 873 -0.88 17.85 30.04
N TYR A 874 -1.47 18.84 30.72
CA TYR A 874 -2.79 18.69 31.32
C TYR A 874 -3.85 19.39 30.49
N LEU A 875 -4.99 18.74 30.32
CA LEU A 875 -6.19 19.35 29.78
C LEU A 875 -6.94 20.05 30.91
N GLU A 876 -7.02 21.38 30.86
CA GLU A 876 -7.79 22.19 31.81
C GLU A 876 -9.16 22.53 31.21
N TRP A 877 -10.22 22.11 31.90
CA TRP A 877 -11.60 22.32 31.52
C TRP A 877 -12.32 23.18 32.57
N ARG A 878 -12.55 24.45 32.25
CA ARG A 878 -13.13 25.44 33.15
C ARG A 878 -14.47 25.96 32.66
N TRP A 879 -15.34 26.29 33.61
CA TRP A 879 -16.60 27.00 33.40
C TRP A 879 -16.67 28.22 34.30
N ILE A 880 -16.89 29.39 33.71
CA ILE A 880 -16.83 30.69 34.38
C ILE A 880 -18.19 31.38 34.24
N ASP A 881 -18.75 31.87 35.34
CA ASP A 881 -19.94 32.72 35.31
C ASP A 881 -19.56 34.08 34.72
N GLU A 882 -20.18 34.47 33.61
CA GLU A 882 -19.79 35.70 32.93
C GLU A 882 -20.19 36.97 33.68
N ALA A 883 -21.20 36.91 34.54
CA ALA A 883 -21.68 38.05 35.31
C ALA A 883 -20.79 38.30 36.54
N THR A 884 -20.39 37.25 37.25
CA THR A 884 -19.56 37.38 38.47
C THR A 884 -18.08 37.22 38.21
N LYS A 885 -17.69 36.63 37.08
CA LYS A 885 -16.33 36.17 36.75
C LYS A 885 -15.79 35.07 37.66
N ASP A 886 -16.65 34.46 38.46
CA ASP A 886 -16.26 33.34 39.30
C ASP A 886 -16.16 32.05 38.49
N THR A 887 -15.15 31.24 38.81
CA THR A 887 -15.05 29.88 38.26
C THR A 887 -16.07 28.99 38.96
N VAL A 888 -17.05 28.51 38.20
CA VAL A 888 -18.13 27.65 38.66
C VAL A 888 -17.71 26.19 38.66
N TYR A 889 -16.74 25.84 37.80
CA TYR A 889 -16.15 24.52 37.70
C TYR A 889 -14.77 24.58 37.07
N ASP A 890 -13.86 23.76 37.57
CA ASP A 890 -12.49 23.60 37.06
C ASP A 890 -12.09 22.14 37.25
N GLU A 891 -11.74 21.47 36.17
CA GLU A 891 -11.20 20.12 36.18
C GLU A 891 -9.92 20.05 35.35
N ARG A 892 -8.90 19.41 35.93
CA ARG A 892 -7.58 19.25 35.32
C ARG A 892 -7.32 17.77 35.09
N LEU A 893 -7.27 17.37 33.82
CA LEU A 893 -7.13 15.99 33.38
C LEU A 893 -5.73 15.75 32.83
N ILE A 894 -5.14 14.60 33.16
CA ILE A 894 -3.83 14.21 32.62
C ILE A 894 -4.03 13.78 31.16
N ALA A 895 -3.39 14.48 30.22
CA ALA A 895 -3.38 14.12 28.79
C ALA A 895 -2.09 13.38 28.46
N LEU A 896 -1.91 12.17 29.03
CA LEU A 896 -0.83 11.26 28.67
C LEU A 896 -1.32 10.23 27.63
N PRO A 897 -0.51 9.89 26.60
CA PRO A 897 -0.83 8.85 25.63
C PRO A 897 -1.12 7.47 26.24
#